data_AF-A0A101WGU3-F1
#
_entry.id   AF-A0A101WGU3-F1
#
_cell.length_a   1.000
_cell.length_b   1.000
_cell.length_c   1.000
_cell.angle_alpha   90.00
_cell.angle_beta   90.00
_cell.angle_gamma   90.00
#
_symmetry.space_group_name_H-M   'P 1'
#
loop_
_entity.id
_entity.type
_entity.pdbx_description
1 polymer ?
#
loop_
_entity_poly.entity_id
_entity_poly.type
_entity_poly.pdbx_seq_one_letter_code
_entity_poly.pdbx_strand_id
1 'polypeptide(L)'
;MRNSLIIGMILNVYRKLMFYYKNSEFFIVLQRIGQSFAKYTASSSILTFFDREWNIGSAWRKSFIFRVLISPLRLYRYVSHRLSGGTNSALRGSKALSGMKLFLEGMFNISTRVYGLLFLTFAVTQGLLGFVFENGELLLDMKGMIRLMLLLAGTVLILINRPVKCLVEGSITGSIVYGFFTVSGSTLFDITEEAVRETLIPLKERRITYKKLEIAAVAVGILSGIPGYLLPPMTFVLMAGAIAGLVMVLWRYEIGVFAVVGFIPLAPTMALLGLILITAVSYGIRLFKDKSVSFRVTILDYFVVLFGVVLFYSTITSYTPANSMLALLIHIAFILFYFILVNTVKTRQQLYTLAVLLVLSTTVTSMYGLYQLKTVGATSEAWVDTTLFEDIKARVGSTFENPNVLGEYLVIIIPVAIAMLWGQKNWLSRFLTLGMTAIMLLCLIYTYSRGAYVGLMLAVALFAVLRDRRFVILGVIGLLMLPFVLPPSVINRFTSIGNLSDTSSLYRISVWLGSLKLAQDYWPSGIGLGLEPFKLLYPKYSLNAAYAHHSHNIYIQLLIETGIAGFVMFFAMIAVYYKTMLAGFYKTRDSFTSTFMIAVASGMAGYLAQGMVENLWYNNKVLLTFWVMLAFGMIAKALISKDNEVLEL
;
A
#
# COMPACT_ATOMS: atom_id res chain seq x y z
N MET A 1 -12.02 18.93 47.51
CA MET A 1 -10.61 18.48 47.75
C MET A 1 -9.77 19.44 48.63
N ARG A 2 -10.33 20.46 49.31
CA ARG A 2 -9.53 21.39 50.16
C ARG A 2 -9.46 21.04 51.65
N ASN A 3 -10.19 20.02 52.12
CA ASN A 3 -10.27 19.65 53.54
C ASN A 3 -9.56 18.34 53.89
N SER A 4 -8.74 17.79 52.97
CA SER A 4 -7.94 16.61 53.26
C SER A 4 -6.69 17.03 54.03
N LEU A 5 -6.56 16.52 55.26
CA LEU A 5 -5.43 16.75 56.16
C LEU A 5 -4.09 16.36 55.48
N ILE A 6 -4.10 15.26 54.73
CA ILE A 6 -2.95 14.76 53.97
C ILE A 6 -2.58 15.72 52.83
N ILE A 7 -3.56 16.17 52.03
CA ILE A 7 -3.32 17.10 50.93
C ILE A 7 -2.87 18.47 51.47
N GLY A 8 -3.42 18.92 52.60
CA GLY A 8 -3.00 20.15 53.28
C GLY A 8 -1.55 20.08 53.74
N MET A 9 -1.14 18.94 54.31
CA MET A 9 0.23 18.71 54.76
C MET A 9 1.21 18.66 53.59
N ILE A 10 0.87 17.96 52.50
CA ILE A 10 1.66 17.91 51.25
C ILE A 10 1.80 19.30 50.63
N LEU A 11 0.72 20.08 50.57
CA LEU A 11 0.76 21.44 50.04
C LEU A 11 1.59 22.39 50.91
N ASN A 12 1.59 22.18 52.22
CA ASN A 12 2.39 22.98 53.14
C ASN A 12 3.89 22.64 53.01
N VAL A 13 4.23 21.36 52.88
CA VAL A 13 5.59 20.90 52.57
C VAL A 13 6.04 21.42 51.20
N TYR A 14 5.20 21.32 50.17
CA TYR A 14 5.47 21.87 48.85
C TYR A 14 5.68 23.38 48.87
N ARG A 15 4.85 24.13 49.62
CA ARG A 15 5.03 25.59 49.78
C ARG A 15 6.34 25.94 50.47
N LYS A 16 6.70 25.23 51.54
CA LYS A 16 7.99 25.42 52.24
C LYS A 16 9.16 25.07 51.33
N LEU A 17 9.12 23.94 50.63
CA LEU A 17 10.15 23.55 49.66
C LEU A 17 10.28 24.56 48.51
N MET A 18 9.16 25.06 47.97
CA MET A 18 9.17 26.10 46.94
C MET A 18 9.69 27.44 47.47
N PHE A 19 9.44 27.77 48.74
CA PHE A 19 9.98 28.95 49.39
C PHE A 19 11.50 28.84 49.55
N TYR A 20 12.00 27.71 50.06
CA TYR A 20 13.45 27.46 50.16
C TYR A 20 14.12 27.37 48.79
N TYR A 21 13.49 26.75 47.79
CA TYR A 21 14.01 26.70 46.42
C TYR A 21 14.11 28.11 45.83
N LYS A 22 13.05 28.92 45.88
CA LYS A 22 13.05 30.28 45.34
C LYS A 22 14.01 31.24 46.05
N ASN A 23 14.33 30.99 47.31
CA ASN A 23 15.29 31.76 48.09
C ASN A 23 16.68 31.11 48.16
N SER A 24 16.90 30.00 47.44
CA SER A 24 18.21 29.33 47.42
C SER A 24 19.19 30.10 46.54
N GLU A 25 20.46 30.13 46.97
CA GLU A 25 21.60 30.55 46.15
C GLU A 25 21.57 29.89 44.76
N PHE A 26 21.17 28.61 44.69
CA PHE A 26 21.01 27.88 43.44
C PHE A 26 19.98 28.50 42.50
N PHE A 27 18.76 28.84 42.97
CA PHE A 27 17.74 29.47 42.13
C PHE A 27 18.11 30.90 41.74
N ILE A 28 18.76 31.65 42.63
CA ILE A 28 19.27 32.99 42.32
C ILE A 28 20.35 32.92 41.24
N VAL A 29 21.26 31.94 41.31
CA VAL A 29 22.27 31.66 40.28
C VAL A 29 21.60 31.23 38.97
N LEU A 30 20.61 30.35 39.01
CA LEU A 30 19.88 29.88 37.82
C LEU A 30 19.06 31.00 37.16
N GLN A 31 18.50 31.91 37.96
CA GLN A 31 17.81 33.10 37.49
C GLN A 31 18.79 34.14 36.93
N ARG A 32 19.97 34.33 37.54
CA ARG A 32 21.04 35.18 36.98
C ARG A 32 21.63 34.60 35.70
N ILE A 33 21.79 33.28 35.61
CA ILE A 33 22.20 32.58 34.38
C ILE A 33 21.11 32.76 33.33
N GLY A 34 19.83 32.57 33.68
CA GLY A 34 18.70 32.75 32.76
C GLY A 34 18.51 34.20 32.30
N GLN A 35 18.71 35.19 33.18
CA GLN A 35 18.67 36.61 32.83
C GLN A 35 19.90 37.05 32.05
N SER A 36 21.08 36.51 32.35
CA SER A 36 22.29 36.71 31.54
C SER A 36 22.10 36.09 30.16
N PHE A 37 21.59 34.85 30.07
CA PHE A 37 21.24 34.21 28.80
C PHE A 37 20.22 35.06 28.05
N ALA A 38 19.14 35.53 28.69
CA ALA A 38 18.12 36.39 28.08
C ALA A 38 18.72 37.70 27.54
N LYS A 39 19.61 38.34 28.32
CA LYS A 39 20.30 39.59 27.96
C LYS A 39 21.31 39.40 26.83
N TYR A 40 22.04 38.29 26.79
CA TYR A 40 22.95 37.92 25.71
C TYR A 40 22.22 37.37 24.47
N THR A 41 21.04 36.77 24.62
CA THR A 41 20.18 36.36 23.49
C THR A 41 19.52 37.56 22.83
N ALA A 42 19.16 38.61 23.58
CA ALA A 42 18.62 39.85 23.03
C ALA A 42 19.65 40.67 22.23
N SER A 43 20.95 40.49 22.50
CA SER A 43 22.06 41.12 21.78
C SER A 43 22.84 40.15 20.87
N SER A 44 22.39 38.90 20.77
CA SER A 44 23.06 37.87 19.96
C SER A 44 22.88 38.19 18.48
N SER A 45 24.00 38.38 17.78
CA SER A 45 24.09 38.48 16.33
C SER A 45 23.51 37.24 15.63
N ILE A 46 23.48 36.08 16.30
CA ILE A 46 22.89 34.84 15.80
C ILE A 46 21.36 34.90 15.87
N LEU A 47 20.77 35.32 16.99
CA LEU A 47 19.30 35.45 17.08
C LEU A 47 18.77 36.63 16.24
N THR A 48 19.50 37.74 16.17
CA THR A 48 19.19 38.83 15.21
C THR A 48 19.42 38.41 13.75
N PHE A 49 20.27 37.43 13.48
CA PHE A 49 20.39 36.78 12.17
C PHE A 49 19.19 35.87 11.84
N PHE A 50 18.56 35.25 12.85
CA PHE A 50 17.30 34.51 12.69
C PHE A 50 16.04 35.41 12.70
N ASP A 51 16.10 36.62 13.29
CA ASP A 51 15.01 37.61 13.32
C ASP A 51 14.97 38.53 12.09
N ARG A 52 16.08 38.69 11.34
CA ARG A 52 16.03 39.33 10.01
C ARG A 52 15.25 38.42 9.08
N GLU A 53 14.27 38.97 8.37
CA GLU A 53 13.63 38.28 7.24
C GLU A 53 14.71 37.69 6.35
N TRP A 54 14.80 36.35 6.38
CA TRP A 54 15.92 35.65 5.81
C TRP A 54 15.82 35.70 4.29
N ASN A 55 16.41 36.72 3.68
CA ASN A 55 16.41 36.93 2.24
C ASN A 55 17.40 36.00 1.49
N ILE A 56 17.81 34.87 2.11
CA ILE A 56 18.50 33.76 1.43
C ILE A 56 17.60 33.20 0.32
N GLY A 57 16.28 33.32 0.46
CA GLY A 57 15.32 32.92 -0.56
C GLY A 57 15.69 33.44 -1.95
N SER A 58 16.10 34.70 -2.11
CA SER A 58 16.34 35.29 -3.43
C SER A 58 17.70 34.88 -4.05
N ALA A 59 18.79 34.91 -3.27
CA ALA A 59 20.13 34.53 -3.73
C ALA A 59 20.27 33.02 -3.95
N TRP A 60 19.70 32.20 -3.07
CA TRP A 60 19.69 30.75 -3.21
C TRP A 60 18.76 30.28 -4.33
N ARG A 61 17.58 30.89 -4.52
CA ARG A 61 16.70 30.57 -5.67
C ARG A 61 17.38 30.77 -7.02
N LYS A 62 18.37 31.66 -7.09
CA LYS A 62 19.18 31.93 -8.28
C LYS A 62 20.39 30.98 -8.42
N SER A 63 20.76 30.24 -7.38
CA SER A 63 21.94 29.37 -7.38
C SER A 63 21.76 28.16 -8.31
N PHE A 64 22.88 27.69 -8.86
CA PHE A 64 22.93 26.50 -9.71
C PHE A 64 22.52 25.25 -8.92
N ILE A 65 22.99 25.13 -7.67
CA ILE A 65 22.70 24.01 -6.77
C ILE A 65 21.18 23.91 -6.49
N PHE A 66 20.51 25.04 -6.25
CA PHE A 66 19.06 25.07 -6.09
C PHE A 66 18.33 24.62 -7.36
N ARG A 67 18.78 25.04 -8.55
CA ARG A 67 18.19 24.59 -9.83
C ARG A 67 18.32 23.09 -10.05
N VAL A 68 19.47 22.51 -9.70
CA VAL A 68 19.72 21.06 -9.82
C VAL A 68 18.89 20.28 -8.80
N LEU A 69 18.90 20.67 -7.52
CA LEU A 69 18.17 19.96 -6.45
C LEU A 69 16.64 20.01 -6.63
N ILE A 70 16.11 21.11 -7.19
CA ILE A 70 14.68 21.25 -7.47
C ILE A 70 14.31 20.71 -8.86
N SER A 71 15.27 20.38 -9.73
CA SER A 71 14.98 19.86 -11.07
C SER A 71 14.06 18.62 -11.07
N PRO A 72 14.16 17.63 -10.15
CA PRO A 72 13.25 16.50 -10.12
C PRO A 72 11.82 16.92 -9.71
N LEU A 73 11.69 17.95 -8.88
CA LEU A 73 10.39 18.49 -8.45
C LEU A 73 9.78 19.39 -9.51
N ARG A 74 10.59 20.15 -10.25
CA ARG A 74 10.14 20.90 -11.43
C ARG A 74 9.69 19.95 -12.51
N LEU A 75 10.42 18.85 -12.74
CA LEU A 75 10.00 17.78 -13.63
C LEU A 75 8.72 17.14 -13.13
N TYR A 76 8.61 16.80 -11.84
CA TYR A 76 7.38 16.27 -11.26
C TYR A 76 6.19 17.23 -11.42
N ARG A 77 6.35 18.53 -11.09
CA ARG A 77 5.31 19.55 -11.27
C ARG A 77 4.96 19.76 -12.74
N TYR A 78 5.97 19.81 -13.60
CA TYR A 78 5.79 19.94 -15.04
C TYR A 78 5.02 18.74 -15.61
N VAL A 79 5.41 17.53 -15.22
CA VAL A 79 4.73 16.29 -15.58
C VAL A 79 3.32 16.29 -14.99
N SER A 80 3.13 16.59 -13.72
CA SER A 80 1.82 16.54 -13.04
C SER A 80 0.82 17.56 -13.57
N HIS A 81 1.26 18.78 -13.91
CA HIS A 81 0.43 19.78 -14.59
C HIS A 81 0.07 19.35 -16.02
N ARG A 82 0.97 18.61 -16.70
CA ARG A 82 0.72 18.02 -18.01
C ARG A 82 0.14 16.60 -17.92
N LEU A 83 -0.17 16.06 -16.75
CA LEU A 83 -0.97 14.85 -16.68
C LEU A 83 -2.41 15.20 -17.07
N SER A 84 -3.13 14.26 -17.67
CA SER A 84 -4.48 14.49 -18.17
C SER A 84 -5.39 15.04 -17.08
N GLY A 85 -6.37 15.86 -17.47
CA GLY A 85 -7.38 16.39 -16.54
C GLY A 85 -8.08 15.28 -15.75
N GLY A 86 -8.25 14.08 -16.33
CA GLY A 86 -8.77 12.90 -15.64
C GLY A 86 -7.88 12.46 -14.47
N THR A 87 -6.59 12.25 -14.71
CA THR A 87 -5.64 11.83 -13.65
C THR A 87 -5.44 12.90 -12.58
N ASN A 88 -5.35 14.17 -12.99
CA ASN A 88 -5.19 15.28 -12.06
C ASN A 88 -6.47 15.51 -11.22
N SER A 89 -7.66 15.43 -11.83
CA SER A 89 -8.94 15.51 -11.10
C SER A 89 -9.16 14.34 -10.14
N ALA A 90 -8.70 13.14 -10.50
CA ALA A 90 -8.79 11.97 -9.64
C ALA A 90 -7.92 12.12 -8.38
N LEU A 91 -6.67 12.57 -8.55
CA LEU A 91 -5.78 12.90 -7.44
C LEU A 91 -6.36 14.01 -6.55
N ARG A 92 -7.00 15.03 -7.13
CA ARG A 92 -7.67 16.11 -6.39
C ARG A 92 -8.89 15.64 -5.60
N GLY A 93 -9.70 14.74 -6.16
CA GLY A 93 -10.92 14.22 -5.53
C GLY A 93 -10.68 13.10 -4.51
N SER A 94 -9.43 12.68 -4.30
CA SER A 94 -9.11 11.58 -3.39
C SER A 94 -9.23 12.00 -1.93
N LYS A 95 -10.19 11.40 -1.21
CA LYS A 95 -10.35 11.56 0.24
C LYS A 95 -9.11 11.10 1.03
N ALA A 96 -8.41 10.07 0.55
CA ALA A 96 -7.19 9.57 1.17
C ALA A 96 -6.06 10.59 1.05
N LEU A 97 -5.82 11.13 -0.15
CA LEU A 97 -4.80 12.17 -0.36
C LEU A 97 -5.14 13.47 0.38
N SER A 98 -6.41 13.87 0.39
CA SER A 98 -6.88 14.99 1.22
C SER A 98 -6.66 14.74 2.70
N GLY A 99 -6.92 13.52 3.19
CA GLY A 99 -6.61 13.10 4.56
C GLY A 99 -5.12 13.22 4.86
N MET A 100 -4.25 12.64 4.01
CA MET A 100 -2.79 12.74 4.16
C MET A 100 -2.30 14.20 4.15
N LYS A 101 -2.86 15.03 3.26
CA LYS A 101 -2.57 16.47 3.19
C LYS A 101 -2.93 17.15 4.52
N LEU A 102 -4.13 16.94 5.04
CA LEU A 102 -4.57 17.50 6.33
C LEU A 102 -3.73 17.00 7.50
N PHE A 103 -3.32 15.73 7.49
CA PHE A 103 -2.42 15.17 8.51
C PHE A 103 -1.09 15.92 8.53
N LEU A 104 -0.48 16.09 7.35
CA LEU A 104 0.79 16.78 7.20
C LEU A 104 0.68 18.27 7.53
N GLU A 105 -0.35 18.96 7.05
CA GLU A 105 -0.63 20.35 7.44
C GLU A 105 -0.77 20.48 8.96
N GLY A 106 -1.46 19.54 9.60
CA GLY A 106 -1.53 19.43 11.05
C GLY A 106 -0.15 19.33 11.70
N MET A 107 0.73 18.47 11.18
CA MET A 107 2.11 18.36 11.66
C MET A 107 2.91 19.66 11.47
N PHE A 108 2.87 20.26 10.28
CA PHE A 108 3.62 21.50 9.99
C PHE A 108 3.12 22.71 10.79
N ASN A 109 1.85 22.72 11.20
CA ASN A 109 1.28 23.78 12.03
C ASN A 109 1.61 23.64 13.53
N ILE A 110 2.18 22.52 13.97
CA ILE A 110 2.66 22.35 15.35
C ILE A 110 3.91 23.21 15.56
N SER A 111 4.03 23.81 16.76
CA SER A 111 5.21 24.59 17.14
C SER A 111 6.48 23.72 17.17
N THR A 112 7.59 24.26 16.69
CA THR A 112 8.94 23.69 16.80
C THR A 112 9.29 23.32 18.22
N ARG A 113 8.72 24.01 19.21
CA ARG A 113 8.92 23.68 20.62
C ARG A 113 8.46 22.27 20.99
N VAL A 114 7.38 21.78 20.39
CA VAL A 114 6.87 20.42 20.62
C VAL A 114 7.85 19.38 20.08
N TYR A 115 8.34 19.57 18.85
CA TYR A 115 9.37 18.71 18.25
C TYR A 115 10.69 18.79 19.01
N GLY A 116 11.06 19.98 19.47
CA GLY A 116 12.28 20.18 20.26
C GLY A 116 12.23 19.46 21.60
N LEU A 117 11.09 19.49 22.31
CA LEU A 117 10.88 18.71 23.52
C LEU A 117 10.94 17.20 23.26
N LEU A 118 10.38 16.74 22.14
CA LEU A 118 10.46 15.33 21.73
C LEU A 118 11.91 14.90 21.50
N PHE A 119 12.68 15.64 20.69
CA PHE A 119 14.08 15.32 20.41
C PHE A 119 14.96 15.39 21.66
N LEU A 120 14.74 16.41 22.51
CA LEU A 120 15.48 16.57 23.76
C LEU A 120 15.26 15.35 24.67
N THR A 121 13.99 14.98 24.91
CA THR A 121 13.65 13.88 25.82
C THR A 121 14.01 12.52 25.25
N PHE A 122 13.92 12.34 23.94
CA PHE A 122 14.45 11.17 23.22
C PHE A 122 15.97 11.03 23.42
N ALA A 123 16.73 12.09 23.16
CA ALA A 123 18.19 12.08 23.28
C ALA A 123 18.66 11.86 24.73
N VAL A 124 17.99 12.51 25.70
CA VAL A 124 18.27 12.32 27.13
C VAL A 124 18.01 10.87 27.55
N THR A 125 16.90 10.29 27.10
CA THR A 125 16.58 8.89 27.42
C THR A 125 17.63 7.93 26.85
N GLN A 126 18.05 8.12 25.60
CA GLN A 126 19.14 7.33 25.03
C GLN A 126 20.50 7.55 25.73
N GLY A 127 20.77 8.78 26.17
CA GLY A 127 21.97 9.11 26.94
C GLY A 127 22.00 8.39 28.29
N LEU A 128 20.88 8.39 29.01
CA LEU A 128 20.73 7.68 30.28
C LEU A 128 20.87 6.16 30.10
N LEU A 129 20.24 5.59 29.07
CA LEU A 129 20.37 4.16 28.77
C LEU A 129 21.82 3.79 28.42
N GLY A 130 22.49 4.56 27.57
CA GLY A 130 23.90 4.35 27.28
C GLY A 130 24.77 4.44 28.54
N PHE A 131 24.53 5.43 29.40
CA PHE A 131 25.27 5.55 30.67
C PHE A 131 25.11 4.31 31.57
N VAL A 132 23.89 3.77 31.66
CA VAL A 132 23.57 2.60 32.48
C VAL A 132 24.14 1.29 31.89
N PHE A 133 24.05 1.09 30.57
CA PHE A 133 24.38 -0.18 29.93
C PHE A 133 25.80 -0.25 29.34
N GLU A 134 26.46 0.90 29.14
CA GLU A 134 27.80 1.01 28.52
C GLU A 134 28.86 1.53 29.52
N ASN A 135 28.63 1.36 30.83
CA ASN A 135 29.57 1.69 31.92
C ASN A 135 30.15 3.12 31.88
N GLY A 136 29.35 4.09 31.46
CA GLY A 136 29.75 5.51 31.51
C GLY A 136 30.81 5.94 30.49
N GLU A 137 31.18 5.11 29.52
CA GLU A 137 31.98 5.59 28.38
C GLU A 137 31.10 6.46 27.48
N LEU A 138 31.30 7.78 27.57
CA LEU A 138 30.68 8.77 26.69
C LEU A 138 31.35 8.68 25.30
N LEU A 139 31.17 7.55 24.61
CA LEU A 139 31.80 7.31 23.33
C LEU A 139 31.36 8.38 22.33
N LEU A 140 32.34 9.11 21.78
CA LEU A 140 32.22 9.92 20.55
C LEU A 140 32.05 9.01 19.32
N ASP A 141 31.33 7.89 19.48
CA ASP A 141 30.94 7.03 18.37
C ASP A 141 29.80 7.71 17.59
N MET A 142 29.42 7.11 16.46
CA MET A 142 28.37 7.65 15.61
C MET A 142 27.03 7.83 16.37
N LYS A 143 26.75 6.96 17.37
CA LYS A 143 25.53 7.05 18.19
C LYS A 143 25.59 8.21 19.18
N GLY A 144 26.73 8.45 19.82
CA GLY A 144 26.97 9.59 20.71
C GLY A 144 26.87 10.92 19.97
N MET A 145 27.42 11.00 18.75
CA MET A 145 27.27 12.20 17.91
C MET A 145 25.82 12.47 17.51
N ILE A 146 25.05 11.43 17.13
CA ILE A 146 23.61 11.59 16.82
C ILE A 146 22.83 12.07 18.05
N ARG A 147 23.11 11.52 19.24
CA ARG A 147 22.49 11.95 20.51
C ARG A 147 22.78 13.43 20.79
N LEU A 148 24.03 13.85 20.66
CA LEU A 148 24.42 15.26 20.86
C LEU A 148 23.75 16.18 19.84
N MET A 149 23.71 15.79 18.56
CA MET A 149 23.01 16.53 17.52
C MET A 149 21.52 16.69 17.83
N LEU A 150 20.84 15.63 18.27
CA LEU A 150 19.42 15.68 18.64
C LEU A 150 19.17 16.57 19.87
N LEU A 151 20.09 16.58 20.84
CA LEU A 151 20.00 17.42 22.03
C LEU A 151 20.19 18.92 21.70
N LEU A 152 21.17 19.23 20.85
CA LEU A 152 21.40 20.59 20.34
C LEU A 152 20.23 21.04 19.46
N ALA A 153 19.80 20.22 18.50
CA ALA A 153 18.66 20.52 17.63
C ALA A 153 17.37 20.70 18.44
N GLY A 154 17.14 19.85 19.44
CA GLY A 154 15.99 19.95 20.33
C GLY A 154 15.96 21.27 21.10
N THR A 155 17.10 21.67 21.65
CA THR A 155 17.26 22.95 22.37
C THR A 155 17.00 24.15 21.46
N VAL A 156 17.57 24.14 20.25
CA VAL A 156 17.36 25.21 19.25
C VAL A 156 15.88 25.32 18.86
N LEU A 157 15.21 24.19 18.60
CA LEU A 157 13.79 24.17 18.21
C LEU A 157 12.86 24.67 19.33
N ILE A 158 13.20 24.41 20.60
CA ILE A 158 12.51 24.95 21.78
C ILE A 158 12.62 26.47 21.84
N LEU A 159 13.80 27.02 21.54
CA LEU A 159 14.04 28.47 21.54
C LEU A 159 13.32 29.19 20.40
N ILE A 160 13.30 28.60 19.20
CA ILE A 160 12.61 29.16 18.03
C ILE A 160 11.11 29.32 18.31
N ASN A 161 10.46 28.29 18.86
CA ASN A 161 9.03 28.26 19.19
C ASN A 161 8.10 28.90 18.14
N ARG A 162 8.25 28.51 16.87
CA ARG A 162 7.38 28.92 15.76
C ARG A 162 6.75 27.69 15.13
N PRO A 163 5.62 27.79 14.41
CA PRO A 163 5.13 26.67 13.60
C PRO A 163 6.24 26.15 12.67
N VAL A 164 6.39 24.83 12.55
CA VAL A 164 7.44 24.22 11.69
C VAL A 164 7.33 24.72 10.25
N LYS A 165 6.10 24.97 9.80
CA LYS A 165 5.81 25.59 8.52
C LYS A 165 6.68 26.83 8.24
N CYS A 166 6.85 27.73 9.20
CA CYS A 166 7.62 28.97 9.04
C CYS A 166 9.11 28.71 8.81
N LEU A 167 9.65 27.59 9.30
CA LEU A 167 11.03 27.18 9.03
C LEU A 167 11.22 26.57 7.64
N VAL A 168 10.12 26.07 7.07
CA VAL A 168 10.11 25.29 5.84
C VAL A 168 9.62 26.14 4.66
N GLU A 169 8.90 27.24 4.93
CA GLU A 169 8.51 28.25 3.94
C GLU A 169 9.74 28.83 3.21
N GLY A 170 9.74 28.70 1.88
CA GLY A 170 10.82 29.21 1.02
C GLY A 170 12.10 28.35 0.94
N SER A 171 12.22 27.26 1.72
CA SER A 171 13.39 26.36 1.70
C SER A 171 13.29 25.24 0.66
N ILE A 172 14.41 24.54 0.37
CA ILE A 172 14.42 23.35 -0.53
C ILE A 172 13.51 22.26 0.03
N THR A 173 13.63 21.97 1.33
CA THR A 173 12.81 20.99 2.03
C THR A 173 11.33 21.35 1.93
N GLY A 174 10.99 22.64 2.05
CA GLY A 174 9.63 23.09 1.78
C GLY A 174 9.22 22.90 0.34
N SER A 175 10.06 23.26 -0.61
CA SER A 175 9.73 23.03 -2.02
C SER A 175 9.56 21.54 -2.37
N ILE A 176 10.25 20.62 -1.69
CA ILE A 176 10.10 19.16 -1.81
C ILE A 176 8.77 18.71 -1.22
N VAL A 177 8.55 19.02 0.06
CA VAL A 177 7.35 18.62 0.81
C VAL A 177 6.11 19.23 0.16
N TYR A 178 6.12 20.53 -0.10
CA TYR A 178 5.02 21.24 -0.76
C TYR A 178 4.87 20.78 -2.21
N GLY A 179 5.97 20.54 -2.93
CA GLY A 179 5.99 20.02 -4.30
C GLY A 179 5.18 18.75 -4.48
N PHE A 180 5.39 17.76 -3.60
CA PHE A 180 4.78 16.44 -3.67
C PHE A 180 3.25 16.45 -3.48
N PHE A 181 2.73 17.38 -2.69
CA PHE A 181 1.29 17.49 -2.41
C PHE A 181 0.58 18.63 -3.18
N THR A 182 1.32 19.44 -3.94
CA THR A 182 0.79 20.57 -4.77
C THR A 182 0.15 20.16 -6.09
N VAL A 183 -0.43 18.96 -6.19
CA VAL A 183 -1.20 18.55 -7.40
C VAL A 183 -2.51 19.36 -7.53
N SER A 184 -3.02 19.95 -6.43
CA SER A 184 -4.34 20.59 -6.38
C SER A 184 -4.44 22.01 -6.91
N GLY A 185 -3.36 22.67 -7.33
CA GLY A 185 -3.41 24.08 -7.72
C GLY A 185 -3.70 25.05 -6.57
N SER A 186 -4.22 24.57 -5.44
CA SER A 186 -4.03 25.22 -4.15
C SER A 186 -2.70 24.80 -3.56
N THR A 187 -1.89 25.76 -3.12
CA THR A 187 -0.70 25.43 -2.33
C THR A 187 -1.14 24.64 -1.09
N LEU A 188 -0.23 23.88 -0.45
CA LEU A 188 -0.50 23.22 0.84
C LEU A 188 -0.95 24.24 1.93
N PHE A 189 -0.92 25.54 1.60
CA PHE A 189 -1.24 26.65 2.46
C PHE A 189 -1.75 27.87 1.68
N ASP A 190 -2.64 27.69 0.70
CA ASP A 190 -3.43 28.84 0.21
C ASP A 190 -4.41 29.19 1.32
N ILE A 191 -3.90 30.00 2.23
CA ILE A 191 -4.68 30.74 3.19
C ILE A 191 -5.29 31.88 2.38
N THR A 192 -6.57 31.76 2.02
CA THR A 192 -7.37 32.98 1.93
C THR A 192 -7.43 33.55 3.34
N GLU A 193 -7.19 34.86 3.48
CA GLU A 193 -7.29 35.57 4.77
C GLU A 193 -8.63 35.32 5.50
N GLU A 194 -9.65 34.87 4.78
CA GLU A 194 -10.95 34.44 5.29
C GLU A 194 -10.90 33.15 6.15
N ALA A 195 -10.07 32.15 5.81
CA ALA A 195 -9.99 30.90 6.59
C ALA A 195 -9.33 31.10 7.98
N VAL A 196 -8.45 32.10 8.10
CA VAL A 196 -7.84 32.53 9.37
C VAL A 196 -8.84 33.31 10.24
N ARG A 197 -9.83 33.97 9.62
CA ARG A 197 -10.90 34.67 10.35
C ARG A 197 -11.98 33.72 10.87
N GLU A 198 -12.33 32.66 10.15
CA GLU A 198 -13.38 31.71 10.60
C GLU A 198 -12.91 30.66 11.62
N THR A 199 -11.60 30.44 11.79
CA THR A 199 -11.04 29.49 12.79
C THR A 199 -10.52 30.15 14.06
N LEU A 200 -11.14 31.25 14.49
CA LEU A 200 -10.83 31.94 15.75
C LEU A 200 -11.32 31.13 16.97
N ILE A 201 -10.63 30.04 17.26
CA ILE A 201 -10.68 29.37 18.57
C ILE A 201 -10.15 30.36 19.63
N PRO A 202 -10.87 30.61 20.73
CA PRO A 202 -10.45 31.56 21.77
C PRO A 202 -9.02 31.28 22.28
N LEU A 203 -8.23 32.34 22.50
CA LEU A 203 -6.80 32.26 22.93
C LEU A 203 -6.56 31.35 24.16
N LYS A 204 -7.56 31.20 25.03
CA LYS A 204 -7.51 30.36 26.24
C LYS A 204 -7.53 28.87 25.91
N GLU A 205 -8.30 28.44 24.90
CA GLU A 205 -8.35 27.06 24.42
C GLU A 205 -7.09 26.69 23.64
N ARG A 206 -6.53 27.64 22.86
CA ARG A 206 -5.21 27.48 22.21
C ARG A 206 -4.12 27.10 23.21
N ARG A 207 -4.04 27.81 24.35
CA ARG A 207 -3.00 27.61 25.37
C ARG A 207 -3.09 26.23 26.05
N ILE A 208 -4.30 25.71 26.25
CA ILE A 208 -4.54 24.39 26.85
C ILE A 208 -4.14 23.27 25.86
N THR A 209 -4.48 23.42 24.58
CA THR A 209 -4.15 22.44 23.52
C THR A 209 -2.65 22.33 23.28
N TYR A 210 -1.91 23.45 23.20
CA TYR A 210 -0.45 23.41 23.04
C TYR A 210 0.25 22.77 24.24
N LYS A 211 -0.22 23.03 25.48
CA LYS A 211 0.35 22.41 26.67
C LYS A 211 0.16 20.89 26.71
N LYS A 212 -0.99 20.38 26.25
CA LYS A 212 -1.23 18.93 26.10
C LYS A 212 -0.29 18.31 25.06
N LEU A 213 -0.05 19.00 23.94
CA LEU A 213 0.89 18.55 22.90
C LEU A 213 2.34 18.52 23.39
N GLU A 214 2.77 19.52 24.17
CA GLU A 214 4.10 19.53 24.79
C GLU A 214 4.28 18.36 25.77
N ILE A 215 3.29 18.10 26.63
CA ILE A 215 3.31 16.96 27.56
C ILE A 215 3.35 15.64 26.77
N ALA A 216 2.54 15.52 25.72
CA ALA A 216 2.55 14.34 24.86
C ALA A 216 3.90 14.14 24.17
N ALA A 217 4.53 15.21 23.68
CA ALA A 217 5.85 15.15 23.06
C ALA A 217 6.94 14.69 24.03
N VAL A 218 6.92 15.15 25.28
CA VAL A 218 7.82 14.66 26.33
C VAL A 218 7.59 13.17 26.59
N ALA A 219 6.34 12.74 26.76
CA ALA A 219 6.03 11.33 27.00
C ALA A 219 6.44 10.44 25.82
N VAL A 220 6.13 10.86 24.58
CA VAL A 220 6.51 10.14 23.36
C VAL A 220 8.03 10.10 23.19
N GLY A 221 8.74 11.19 23.46
CA GLY A 221 10.20 11.23 23.40
C GLY A 221 10.85 10.26 24.39
N ILE A 222 10.36 10.20 25.63
CA ILE A 222 10.82 9.21 26.62
C ILE A 222 10.52 7.77 26.15
N LEU A 223 9.27 7.48 25.79
CA LEU A 223 8.84 6.14 25.39
C LEU A 223 9.53 5.64 24.12
N SER A 224 9.80 6.53 23.16
CA SER A 224 10.49 6.19 21.91
C SER A 224 12.01 6.17 22.06
N GLY A 225 12.57 6.85 23.05
CA GLY A 225 14.01 6.82 23.36
C GLY A 225 14.53 5.42 23.65
N ILE A 226 13.73 4.58 24.33
CA ILE A 226 14.07 3.19 24.65
C ILE A 226 14.26 2.35 23.37
N PRO A 227 13.24 2.15 22.51
CA PRO A 227 13.42 1.39 21.28
C PRO A 227 14.42 2.05 20.32
N GLY A 228 14.54 3.38 20.34
CA GLY A 228 15.57 4.06 19.53
C GLY A 228 16.99 3.69 19.95
N TYR A 229 17.23 3.34 21.22
CA TYR A 229 18.53 2.90 21.71
C TYR A 229 18.77 1.42 21.41
N LEU A 230 17.73 0.59 21.58
CA LEU A 230 17.80 -0.86 21.42
C LEU A 230 17.82 -1.31 19.96
N LEU A 231 17.21 -0.56 19.04
CA LEU A 231 17.02 -0.95 17.65
C LEU A 231 18.01 -0.26 16.70
N PRO A 232 18.46 -0.93 15.62
CA PRO A 232 19.18 -0.29 14.53
C PRO A 232 18.42 0.94 13.98
N PRO A 233 19.09 2.04 13.60
CA PRO A 233 18.44 3.28 13.18
C PRO A 233 17.38 3.09 12.08
N MET A 234 17.67 2.27 11.06
CA MET A 234 16.73 1.98 9.97
C MET A 234 15.46 1.29 10.50
N THR A 235 15.60 0.30 11.39
CA THR A 235 14.45 -0.41 11.96
C THR A 235 13.60 0.49 12.84
N PHE A 236 14.21 1.40 13.60
CA PHE A 236 13.48 2.41 14.37
C PHE A 236 12.69 3.37 13.46
N VAL A 237 13.31 3.85 12.37
CA VAL A 237 12.65 4.72 11.39
C VAL A 237 11.47 4.01 10.72
N LEU A 238 11.64 2.75 10.33
CA LEU A 238 10.57 1.93 9.76
C LEU A 238 9.44 1.70 10.78
N MET A 239 9.75 1.43 12.04
CA MET A 239 8.77 1.28 13.11
C MET A 239 7.99 2.57 13.36
N ALA A 240 8.68 3.72 13.44
CA ALA A 240 8.04 5.03 13.60
C ALA A 240 7.13 5.36 12.40
N GLY A 241 7.58 5.06 11.18
CA GLY A 241 6.78 5.19 9.96
C GLY A 241 5.54 4.29 9.97
N ALA A 242 5.68 3.04 10.41
CA ALA A 242 4.57 2.10 10.55
C ALA A 242 3.54 2.57 11.59
N ILE A 243 3.98 3.12 12.73
CA ILE A 243 3.10 3.71 13.74
C ILE A 243 2.38 4.94 13.18
N ALA A 244 3.07 5.82 12.45
CA ALA A 244 2.43 6.95 11.79
C ALA A 244 1.39 6.49 10.76
N GLY A 245 1.71 5.46 9.97
CA GLY A 245 0.78 4.79 9.06
C GLY A 245 -0.47 4.27 9.77
N LEU A 246 -0.27 3.51 10.85
CA LEU A 246 -1.33 2.99 11.71
C LEU A 246 -2.25 4.12 12.21
N VAL A 247 -1.68 5.21 12.75
CA VAL A 247 -2.44 6.36 13.24
C VAL A 247 -3.24 7.01 12.10
N MET A 248 -2.65 7.16 10.91
CA MET A 248 -3.36 7.71 9.74
C MET A 248 -4.55 6.83 9.32
N VAL A 249 -4.38 5.50 9.30
CA VAL A 249 -5.47 4.58 8.93
C VAL A 249 -6.57 4.57 9.99
N LEU A 250 -6.22 4.58 11.28
CA LEU A 250 -7.20 4.69 12.37
C LEU A 250 -7.93 6.04 12.36
N TRP A 251 -7.28 7.09 11.85
CA TRP A 251 -7.93 8.39 11.66
C TRP A 251 -8.88 8.41 10.46
N ARG A 252 -8.48 7.79 9.34
CA ARG A 252 -9.28 7.66 8.12
C ARG A 252 -9.07 6.30 7.45
N TYR A 253 -10.09 5.45 7.51
CA TYR A 253 -10.06 4.11 6.91
C TYR A 253 -9.85 4.15 5.39
N GLU A 254 -10.22 5.25 4.71
CA GLU A 254 -9.95 5.40 3.27
C GLU A 254 -8.46 5.39 2.96
N ILE A 255 -7.60 5.90 3.86
CA ILE A 255 -6.14 5.81 3.69
C ILE A 255 -5.71 4.34 3.69
N GLY A 256 -6.29 3.54 4.59
CA GLY A 256 -6.05 2.10 4.66
C GLY A 256 -6.44 1.37 3.37
N VAL A 257 -7.62 1.65 2.83
CA VAL A 257 -8.09 1.06 1.57
C VAL A 257 -7.14 1.37 0.40
N PHE A 258 -6.72 2.63 0.26
CA PHE A 258 -5.81 3.04 -0.81
C PHE A 258 -4.40 2.46 -0.60
N ALA A 259 -3.95 2.37 0.65
CA ALA A 259 -2.65 1.77 0.98
C ALA A 259 -2.65 0.26 0.69
N VAL A 260 -3.67 -0.50 1.09
CA VAL A 260 -3.75 -1.94 0.80
C VAL A 260 -3.65 -2.18 -0.70
N VAL A 261 -4.47 -1.49 -1.52
CA VAL A 261 -4.46 -1.64 -2.98
C VAL A 261 -3.12 -1.22 -3.60
N GLY A 262 -2.55 -0.10 -3.15
CA GLY A 262 -1.28 0.41 -3.67
C GLY A 262 -0.06 -0.43 -3.28
N PHE A 263 -0.13 -1.18 -2.17
CA PHE A 263 0.98 -1.98 -1.68
C PHE A 263 0.84 -3.48 -2.00
N ILE A 264 -0.21 -3.95 -2.67
CA ILE A 264 -0.42 -5.37 -3.00
C ILE A 264 0.85 -6.03 -3.58
N PRO A 265 1.49 -5.50 -4.65
CA PRO A 265 2.64 -6.16 -5.24
C PRO A 265 3.97 -5.79 -4.57
N LEU A 266 3.98 -4.94 -3.53
CA LEU A 266 5.19 -4.41 -2.92
C LEU A 266 5.41 -4.92 -1.49
N ALA A 267 4.34 -5.04 -0.71
CA ALA A 267 4.42 -5.42 0.69
C ALA A 267 4.35 -6.94 0.89
N PRO A 268 5.00 -7.50 1.93
CA PRO A 268 4.79 -8.86 2.35
C PRO A 268 3.33 -9.12 2.77
N THR A 269 2.86 -10.36 2.60
CA THR A 269 1.49 -10.77 2.93
C THR A 269 1.08 -10.40 4.36
N MET A 270 1.95 -10.60 5.34
CA MET A 270 1.64 -10.31 6.75
C MET A 270 1.47 -8.81 7.01
N ALA A 271 2.22 -7.96 6.31
CA ALA A 271 2.04 -6.52 6.41
C ALA A 271 0.70 -6.08 5.78
N LEU A 272 0.31 -6.66 4.65
CA LEU A 272 -0.99 -6.43 4.02
C LEU A 272 -2.14 -6.88 4.93
N LEU A 273 -2.03 -8.08 5.55
CA LEU A 273 -3.01 -8.57 6.51
C LEU A 273 -3.15 -7.63 7.71
N GLY A 274 -2.03 -7.22 8.32
CA GLY A 274 -2.06 -6.25 9.41
C GLY A 274 -2.75 -4.95 9.01
N LEU A 275 -2.42 -4.42 7.83
CA LEU A 275 -3.04 -3.20 7.29
C LEU A 275 -4.54 -3.37 7.03
N ILE A 276 -4.97 -4.52 6.50
CA ILE A 276 -6.39 -4.86 6.29
C ILE A 276 -7.13 -4.91 7.63
N LEU A 277 -6.57 -5.57 8.64
CA LEU A 277 -7.20 -5.68 9.96
C LEU A 277 -7.33 -4.32 10.64
N ILE A 278 -6.28 -3.48 10.60
CA ILE A 278 -6.33 -2.10 11.10
C ILE A 278 -7.40 -1.29 10.34
N THR A 279 -7.45 -1.44 9.01
CA THR A 279 -8.45 -0.75 8.18
C THR A 279 -9.86 -1.21 8.54
N ALA A 280 -10.06 -2.50 8.81
CA ALA A 280 -11.33 -3.06 9.24
C ALA A 280 -11.76 -2.53 10.62
N VAL A 281 -10.84 -2.45 11.58
CA VAL A 281 -11.09 -1.84 12.89
C VAL A 281 -11.49 -0.37 12.73
N SER A 282 -10.73 0.40 11.95
CA SER A 282 -11.03 1.81 11.67
C SER A 282 -12.41 2.00 11.02
N TYR A 283 -12.71 1.19 10.00
CA TYR A 283 -13.99 1.20 9.31
C TYR A 283 -15.15 0.81 10.24
N GLY A 284 -14.97 -0.22 11.07
CA GLY A 284 -15.95 -0.65 12.07
C GLY A 284 -16.25 0.44 13.10
N ILE A 285 -15.21 1.07 13.67
CA ILE A 285 -15.37 2.21 14.60
C ILE A 285 -16.19 3.33 13.93
N ARG A 286 -15.93 3.61 12.64
CA ARG A 286 -16.68 4.64 11.92
C ARG A 286 -18.13 4.24 11.68
N LEU A 287 -18.41 3.01 11.28
CA LEU A 287 -19.77 2.49 11.11
C LEU A 287 -20.60 2.65 12.40
N PHE A 288 -20.02 2.39 13.56
CA PHE A 288 -20.72 2.56 14.84
C PHE A 288 -20.93 4.03 15.23
N LYS A 289 -19.97 4.92 14.91
CA LYS A 289 -20.04 6.34 15.29
C LYS A 289 -20.86 7.20 14.33
N ASP A 290 -20.91 6.83 13.05
CA ASP A 290 -21.46 7.65 11.99
C ASP A 290 -22.60 6.90 11.28
N LYS A 291 -23.83 7.20 11.69
CA LYS A 291 -25.04 6.59 11.10
C LYS A 291 -25.28 6.97 9.64
N SER A 292 -24.52 7.92 9.07
CA SER A 292 -24.61 8.27 7.65
C SER A 292 -23.88 7.27 6.74
N VAL A 293 -23.07 6.37 7.29
CA VAL A 293 -22.36 5.34 6.51
C VAL A 293 -23.34 4.22 6.12
N SER A 294 -23.88 4.29 4.90
CA SER A 294 -24.74 3.25 4.35
C SER A 294 -23.93 2.05 3.83
N PHE A 295 -24.28 0.85 4.26
CA PHE A 295 -23.75 -0.40 3.71
C PHE A 295 -24.54 -0.79 2.46
N ARG A 296 -23.84 -1.02 1.35
CA ARG A 296 -24.41 -1.48 0.09
C ARG A 296 -24.28 -2.99 0.02
N VAL A 297 -25.40 -3.65 -0.25
CA VAL A 297 -25.46 -5.09 -0.50
C VAL A 297 -25.79 -5.31 -1.97
N THR A 298 -25.06 -6.21 -2.59
CA THR A 298 -25.23 -6.62 -3.99
C THR A 298 -25.56 -8.10 -4.06
N ILE A 299 -26.06 -8.56 -5.21
CA ILE A 299 -26.38 -9.99 -5.37
C ILE A 299 -25.14 -10.89 -5.27
N LEU A 300 -23.96 -10.38 -5.68
CA LEU A 300 -22.69 -11.09 -5.56
C LEU A 300 -22.31 -11.34 -4.09
N ASP A 301 -22.64 -10.39 -3.21
CA ASP A 301 -22.27 -10.44 -1.80
C ASP A 301 -22.86 -11.67 -1.08
N TYR A 302 -24.06 -12.10 -1.45
CA TYR A 302 -24.65 -13.33 -0.93
C TYR A 302 -23.80 -14.56 -1.28
N PHE A 303 -23.32 -14.67 -2.52
CA PHE A 303 -22.44 -15.76 -2.94
C PHE A 303 -21.07 -15.69 -2.26
N VAL A 304 -20.54 -14.48 -2.04
CA VAL A 304 -19.29 -14.29 -1.29
C VAL A 304 -19.43 -14.76 0.15
N VAL A 305 -20.53 -14.42 0.83
CA VAL A 305 -20.80 -14.88 2.20
C VAL A 305 -21.01 -16.39 2.25
N LEU A 306 -21.82 -16.95 1.34
CA LEU A 306 -22.03 -18.39 1.26
C LEU A 306 -20.72 -19.15 1.00
N PHE A 307 -19.87 -18.63 0.11
CA PHE A 307 -18.54 -19.18 -0.11
C PHE A 307 -17.69 -19.15 1.17
N GLY A 308 -17.70 -18.03 1.90
CA GLY A 308 -17.05 -17.92 3.21
C GLY A 308 -17.57 -18.94 4.25
N VAL A 309 -18.87 -19.23 4.26
CA VAL A 309 -19.46 -20.28 5.11
C VAL A 309 -18.93 -21.67 4.72
N VAL A 310 -18.82 -21.96 3.42
CA VAL A 310 -18.25 -23.23 2.95
C VAL A 310 -16.77 -23.35 3.30
N LEU A 311 -15.99 -22.26 3.19
CA LEU A 311 -14.58 -22.25 3.63
C LEU A 311 -14.46 -22.53 5.13
N PHE A 312 -15.35 -21.95 5.95
CA PHE A 312 -15.41 -22.23 7.38
C PHE A 312 -15.73 -23.71 7.64
N TYR A 313 -16.75 -24.26 6.97
CA TYR A 313 -17.12 -25.66 7.07
C TYR A 313 -15.96 -26.60 6.69
N SER A 314 -15.32 -26.38 5.54
CA SER A 314 -14.16 -27.16 5.08
C SER A 314 -13.00 -27.10 6.11
N THR A 315 -12.82 -25.96 6.76
CA THR A 315 -11.77 -25.78 7.77
C THR A 315 -12.03 -26.61 9.03
N ILE A 316 -13.27 -26.64 9.54
CA ILE A 316 -13.60 -27.42 10.74
C ILE A 316 -13.59 -28.92 10.49
N THR A 317 -13.87 -29.36 9.26
CA THR A 317 -13.84 -30.78 8.85
C THR A 317 -12.48 -31.20 8.27
N SER A 318 -11.45 -30.35 8.39
CA SER A 318 -10.13 -30.57 7.81
C SER A 318 -9.37 -31.72 8.46
N TYR A 319 -8.53 -32.42 7.70
CA TYR A 319 -7.54 -33.36 8.24
C TYR A 319 -6.41 -32.67 9.02
N THR A 320 -6.22 -31.35 8.83
CA THR A 320 -5.28 -30.54 9.61
C THR A 320 -5.93 -29.22 10.06
N PRO A 321 -6.88 -29.24 11.03
CA PRO A 321 -7.69 -28.07 11.38
C PRO A 321 -6.88 -26.82 11.79
N ALA A 322 -5.78 -27.00 12.53
CA ALA A 322 -4.94 -25.88 12.98
C ALA A 322 -4.32 -25.11 11.80
N ASN A 323 -3.80 -25.82 10.79
CA ASN A 323 -3.22 -25.20 9.59
C ASN A 323 -4.32 -24.60 8.70
N SER A 324 -5.45 -25.29 8.56
CA SER A 324 -6.60 -24.79 7.79
C SER A 324 -7.21 -23.54 8.41
N MET A 325 -7.17 -23.39 9.74
CA MET A 325 -7.64 -22.18 10.43
C MET A 325 -6.82 -20.94 10.03
N LEU A 326 -5.50 -21.06 9.92
CA LEU A 326 -4.66 -19.96 9.43
C LEU A 326 -5.04 -19.57 8.00
N ALA A 327 -5.24 -20.56 7.12
CA ALA A 327 -5.69 -20.32 5.75
C ALA A 327 -7.07 -19.62 5.73
N LEU A 328 -8.02 -20.07 6.57
CA LEU A 328 -9.33 -19.47 6.70
C LEU A 328 -9.26 -18.00 7.14
N LEU A 329 -8.48 -17.69 8.17
CA LEU A 329 -8.34 -16.31 8.67
C LEU A 329 -7.84 -15.36 7.58
N ILE A 330 -6.92 -15.82 6.72
CA ILE A 330 -6.43 -15.05 5.56
C ILE A 330 -7.57 -14.83 4.55
N HIS A 331 -8.31 -15.88 4.18
CA HIS A 331 -9.44 -15.77 3.26
C HIS A 331 -10.53 -14.84 3.80
N ILE A 332 -10.90 -14.96 5.07
CA ILE A 332 -11.89 -14.10 5.72
C ILE A 332 -11.41 -12.65 5.79
N ALA A 333 -10.13 -12.39 6.07
CA ALA A 333 -9.57 -11.04 6.03
C ALA A 333 -9.67 -10.41 4.63
N PHE A 334 -9.43 -11.19 3.56
CA PHE A 334 -9.53 -10.69 2.19
C PHE A 334 -10.98 -10.51 1.73
N ILE A 335 -11.89 -11.40 2.13
CA ILE A 335 -13.35 -11.24 1.95
C ILE A 335 -13.83 -9.97 2.66
N LEU A 336 -13.40 -9.75 3.90
CA LEU A 336 -13.69 -8.53 4.66
C LEU A 336 -13.16 -7.29 3.93
N PHE A 337 -11.95 -7.36 3.38
CA PHE A 337 -11.40 -6.26 2.59
C PHE A 337 -12.21 -5.97 1.31
N TYR A 338 -12.72 -7.00 0.63
CA TYR A 338 -13.66 -6.83 -0.49
C TYR A 338 -14.87 -5.98 -0.07
N PHE A 339 -15.51 -6.31 1.07
CA PHE A 339 -16.66 -5.54 1.56
C PHE A 339 -16.31 -4.10 1.92
N ILE A 340 -15.18 -3.88 2.59
CA ILE A 340 -14.70 -2.53 2.95
C ILE A 340 -14.44 -1.73 1.67
N LEU A 341 -13.77 -2.31 0.68
CA LEU A 341 -13.42 -1.64 -0.56
C LEU A 341 -14.67 -1.21 -1.35
N VAL A 342 -15.64 -2.13 -1.58
CA VAL A 342 -16.91 -1.84 -2.26
C VAL A 342 -17.69 -0.73 -1.55
N ASN A 343 -17.66 -0.73 -0.22
CA ASN A 343 -18.39 0.24 0.57
C ASN A 343 -17.66 1.57 0.78
N THR A 344 -16.35 1.63 0.58
CA THR A 344 -15.56 2.86 0.74
C THR A 344 -15.58 3.70 -0.54
N VAL A 345 -15.51 3.06 -1.71
CA VAL A 345 -15.39 3.75 -3.00
C VAL A 345 -16.76 4.15 -3.51
N LYS A 346 -17.01 5.46 -3.56
CA LYS A 346 -18.31 6.03 -3.92
C LYS A 346 -18.29 6.88 -5.19
N THR A 347 -17.12 7.21 -5.73
CA THR A 347 -16.97 8.05 -6.92
C THR A 347 -16.07 7.42 -7.98
N ARG A 348 -16.26 7.82 -9.23
CA ARG A 348 -15.42 7.42 -10.37
C ARG A 348 -13.96 7.83 -10.18
N GLN A 349 -13.71 9.00 -9.58
CA GLN A 349 -12.36 9.50 -9.28
C GLN A 349 -11.61 8.60 -8.29
N GLN A 350 -12.30 8.10 -7.27
CA GLN A 350 -11.70 7.20 -6.28
C GLN A 350 -11.33 5.85 -6.93
N LEU A 351 -12.23 5.27 -7.73
CA LEU A 351 -11.96 4.04 -8.48
C LEU A 351 -10.78 4.19 -9.43
N TYR A 352 -10.74 5.27 -10.21
CA TYR A 352 -9.63 5.56 -11.11
C TYR A 352 -8.31 5.74 -10.36
N THR A 353 -8.32 6.44 -9.21
CA THR A 353 -7.10 6.60 -8.39
C THR A 353 -6.58 5.27 -7.87
N LEU A 354 -7.47 4.37 -7.42
CA LEU A 354 -7.07 3.02 -7.00
C LEU A 354 -6.47 2.21 -8.15
N ALA A 355 -7.07 2.28 -9.34
CA ALA A 355 -6.52 1.64 -10.53
C ALA A 355 -5.13 2.20 -10.90
N VAL A 356 -4.95 3.53 -10.83
CA VAL A 356 -3.64 4.19 -11.02
C VAL A 356 -2.62 3.69 -10.01
N LEU A 357 -2.98 3.63 -8.71
CA LEU A 357 -2.07 3.13 -7.66
C LEU A 357 -1.67 1.67 -7.91
N LEU A 358 -2.61 0.83 -8.33
CA LEU A 358 -2.36 -0.57 -8.64
C LEU A 358 -1.45 -0.71 -9.87
N VAL A 359 -1.68 0.06 -10.93
CA VAL A 359 -0.82 0.05 -12.14
C VAL A 359 0.56 0.62 -11.85
N LEU A 360 0.67 1.70 -11.07
CA LEU A 360 1.96 2.29 -10.68
C LEU A 360 2.79 1.31 -9.83
N SER A 361 2.19 0.74 -8.80
CA SER A 361 2.87 -0.24 -7.94
C SER A 361 3.27 -1.50 -8.72
N THR A 362 2.41 -1.98 -9.62
CA THR A 362 2.74 -3.07 -10.54
C THR A 362 3.89 -2.71 -11.46
N THR A 363 3.93 -1.49 -11.98
CA THR A 363 5.05 -1.01 -12.81
C THR A 363 6.35 -1.00 -12.03
N VAL A 364 6.34 -0.54 -10.77
CA VAL A 364 7.52 -0.58 -9.88
C VAL A 364 7.97 -2.02 -9.66
N THR A 365 7.04 -2.94 -9.37
CA THR A 365 7.33 -4.37 -9.26
C THR A 365 7.89 -4.95 -10.56
N SER A 366 7.36 -4.56 -11.72
CA SER A 366 7.88 -4.99 -13.02
C SER A 366 9.27 -4.44 -13.30
N MET A 367 9.55 -3.18 -12.97
CA MET A 367 10.89 -2.59 -13.07
C MET A 367 11.90 -3.31 -12.18
N TYR A 368 11.51 -3.65 -10.94
CA TYR A 368 12.35 -4.44 -10.05
C TYR A 368 12.62 -5.84 -10.62
N GLY A 369 11.61 -6.49 -11.19
CA GLY A 369 11.78 -7.77 -11.87
C GLY A 369 12.73 -7.70 -13.07
N LEU A 370 12.61 -6.66 -13.90
CA LEU A 370 13.52 -6.45 -15.03
C LEU A 370 14.95 -6.10 -14.56
N TYR A 371 15.09 -5.41 -13.42
CA TYR A 371 16.39 -5.13 -12.81
C TYR A 371 17.09 -6.42 -12.34
N GLN A 372 16.33 -7.40 -11.82
CA GLN A 372 16.87 -8.71 -11.41
C GLN A 372 17.58 -9.45 -12.57
N LEU A 373 17.25 -9.17 -13.83
CA LEU A 373 17.95 -9.74 -14.98
C LEU A 373 19.43 -9.30 -15.08
N LYS A 374 19.80 -8.16 -14.50
CA LYS A 374 21.16 -7.58 -14.57
C LYS A 374 22.04 -7.95 -13.38
N THR A 375 21.44 -8.10 -12.21
CA THR A 375 22.14 -8.54 -10.99
C THR A 375 22.17 -10.06 -10.97
N VAL A 376 23.28 -10.63 -11.46
CA VAL A 376 23.55 -12.08 -11.53
C VAL A 376 22.95 -12.85 -10.35
N GLY A 377 22.05 -13.80 -10.64
CA GLY A 377 21.44 -14.71 -9.65
C GLY A 377 19.91 -14.72 -9.57
N ALA A 378 19.17 -14.29 -10.61
CA ALA A 378 17.70 -14.37 -10.63
C ALA A 378 17.19 -15.83 -10.65
N THR A 379 17.22 -16.47 -9.48
CA THR A 379 16.46 -17.66 -9.08
C THR A 379 16.50 -18.82 -10.09
N SER A 380 17.61 -19.00 -10.82
CA SER A 380 17.62 -19.79 -12.06
C SER A 380 17.76 -21.29 -11.86
N GLU A 381 18.48 -21.77 -10.84
CA GLU A 381 18.75 -23.22 -10.74
C GLU A 381 17.51 -24.05 -10.35
N ALA A 382 16.53 -23.49 -9.63
CA ALA A 382 15.38 -24.25 -9.14
C ALA A 382 14.17 -24.28 -10.10
N TRP A 383 14.07 -23.34 -11.07
CA TRP A 383 12.85 -23.11 -11.85
C TRP A 383 13.03 -23.15 -13.37
N VAL A 384 14.23 -23.49 -13.85
CA VAL A 384 14.58 -23.66 -15.25
C VAL A 384 15.13 -25.07 -15.44
N ASP A 385 14.52 -25.85 -16.33
CA ASP A 385 15.14 -27.08 -16.81
C ASP A 385 16.25 -26.70 -17.81
N THR A 386 17.48 -26.65 -17.31
CA THR A 386 18.66 -26.26 -18.09
C THR A 386 19.01 -27.27 -19.18
N THR A 387 18.47 -28.49 -19.13
CA THR A 387 18.71 -29.53 -20.15
C THR A 387 17.82 -29.34 -21.39
N LEU A 388 16.62 -28.78 -21.22
CA LEU A 388 15.68 -28.50 -22.32
C LEU A 388 15.73 -27.05 -22.82
N PHE A 389 16.25 -26.11 -22.01
CA PHE A 389 16.27 -24.68 -22.33
C PHE A 389 17.61 -24.02 -21.96
N GLU A 390 18.71 -24.44 -22.60
CA GLU A 390 20.07 -23.92 -22.36
C GLU A 390 20.19 -22.38 -22.49
N ASP A 391 19.35 -21.76 -23.33
CA ASP A 391 19.34 -20.31 -23.56
C ASP A 391 18.68 -19.48 -22.43
N ILE A 392 17.93 -20.11 -21.52
CA ILE A 392 17.21 -19.39 -20.44
C ILE A 392 18.10 -19.33 -19.20
N LYS A 393 18.91 -18.26 -19.11
CA LYS A 393 19.82 -18.06 -17.96
C LYS A 393 19.12 -17.65 -16.66
N ALA A 394 17.91 -17.07 -16.73
CA ALA A 394 17.14 -16.62 -15.58
C ALA A 394 15.66 -16.40 -15.89
N ARG A 395 14.79 -16.59 -14.88
CA ARG A 395 13.35 -16.25 -14.92
C ARG A 395 13.04 -15.17 -13.87
N VAL A 396 12.18 -14.22 -14.22
CA VAL A 396 11.87 -13.09 -13.34
C VAL A 396 10.72 -13.43 -12.39
N GLY A 397 10.99 -13.44 -11.08
CA GLY A 397 9.99 -13.56 -10.02
C GLY A 397 9.62 -12.24 -9.33
N SER A 398 10.48 -11.21 -9.40
CA SER A 398 10.28 -9.92 -8.71
C SER A 398 9.97 -10.11 -7.20
N THR A 399 9.14 -9.24 -6.62
CA THR A 399 8.67 -9.32 -5.22
C THR A 399 7.79 -10.55 -4.94
N PHE A 400 7.39 -11.30 -5.96
CA PHE A 400 6.60 -12.52 -5.82
C PHE A 400 7.48 -13.78 -5.74
N GLU A 401 8.79 -13.65 -5.98
CA GLU A 401 9.82 -14.69 -5.89
C GLU A 401 9.64 -15.88 -6.84
N ASN A 402 8.45 -16.07 -7.39
CA ASN A 402 8.10 -17.11 -8.33
C ASN A 402 7.60 -16.49 -9.66
N PRO A 403 8.20 -16.87 -10.81
CA PRO A 403 7.83 -16.32 -12.11
C PRO A 403 6.41 -16.66 -12.57
N ASN A 404 5.87 -17.84 -12.22
CA ASN A 404 4.50 -18.20 -12.56
C ASN A 404 3.52 -17.30 -11.81
N VAL A 405 3.74 -17.12 -10.51
CA VAL A 405 2.93 -16.26 -9.62
C VAL A 405 2.98 -14.79 -10.07
N LEU A 406 4.17 -14.27 -10.43
CA LEU A 406 4.28 -12.94 -11.02
C LEU A 406 3.47 -12.84 -12.33
N GLY A 407 3.54 -13.88 -13.16
CA GLY A 407 2.74 -13.99 -14.37
C GLY A 407 1.23 -13.91 -14.10
N GLU A 408 0.72 -14.66 -13.12
CA GLU A 408 -0.70 -14.63 -12.69
C GLU A 408 -1.15 -13.22 -12.31
N TYR A 409 -0.32 -12.53 -11.52
CA TYR A 409 -0.57 -11.16 -11.11
C TYR A 409 -0.56 -10.19 -12.30
N LEU A 410 0.40 -10.31 -13.23
CA LEU A 410 0.48 -9.42 -14.39
C LEU A 410 -0.68 -9.64 -15.37
N VAL A 411 -1.12 -10.89 -15.59
CA VAL A 411 -2.27 -11.22 -16.44
C VAL A 411 -3.53 -10.48 -16.02
N ILE A 412 -3.80 -10.39 -14.72
CA ILE A 412 -5.01 -9.75 -14.21
C ILE A 412 -4.93 -8.21 -14.25
N ILE A 413 -3.74 -7.60 -14.11
CA ILE A 413 -3.58 -6.13 -14.07
C ILE A 413 -3.35 -5.49 -15.44
N ILE A 414 -2.69 -6.16 -16.39
CA ILE A 414 -2.37 -5.57 -17.71
C ILE A 414 -3.62 -5.03 -18.44
N PRO A 415 -4.77 -5.75 -18.49
CA PRO A 415 -5.99 -5.21 -19.10
C PRO A 415 -6.48 -3.92 -18.45
N VAL A 416 -6.30 -3.76 -17.14
CA VAL A 416 -6.64 -2.50 -16.43
C VAL A 416 -5.74 -1.36 -16.89
N ALA A 417 -4.44 -1.60 -17.02
CA ALA A 417 -3.49 -0.61 -17.55
C ALA A 417 -3.83 -0.21 -19.00
N ILE A 418 -4.23 -1.17 -19.84
CA ILE A 418 -4.71 -0.94 -21.20
C ILE A 418 -5.98 -0.06 -21.18
N ALA A 419 -6.99 -0.39 -20.37
CA ALA A 419 -8.22 0.40 -20.27
C ALA A 419 -7.98 1.85 -19.85
N MET A 420 -6.96 2.11 -19.02
CA MET A 420 -6.62 3.47 -18.60
C MET A 420 -6.23 4.39 -19.78
N LEU A 421 -5.79 3.84 -20.92
CA LEU A 421 -5.50 4.62 -22.13
C LEU A 421 -6.72 5.39 -22.65
N TRP A 422 -7.93 4.83 -22.50
CA TRP A 422 -9.18 5.48 -22.89
C TRP A 422 -9.57 6.64 -21.96
N GLY A 423 -9.09 6.61 -20.71
CA GLY A 423 -9.28 7.71 -19.76
C GLY A 423 -8.36 8.91 -20.00
N GLN A 424 -7.28 8.74 -20.77
CA GLN A 424 -6.28 9.79 -20.96
C GLN A 424 -6.68 10.77 -22.06
N LYS A 425 -6.84 12.05 -21.67
CA LYS A 425 -7.05 13.17 -22.61
C LYS A 425 -5.76 13.74 -23.18
N ASN A 426 -4.65 13.67 -22.45
CA ASN A 426 -3.36 14.25 -22.87
C ASN A 426 -2.40 13.20 -23.44
N TRP A 427 -1.65 13.57 -24.48
CA TRP A 427 -0.64 12.73 -25.13
C TRP A 427 0.45 12.27 -24.16
N LEU A 428 0.90 13.13 -23.23
CA LEU A 428 1.94 12.76 -22.28
C LEU A 428 1.45 11.66 -21.32
N SER A 429 0.23 11.77 -20.80
CA SER A 429 -0.34 10.70 -19.96
C SER A 429 -0.62 9.43 -20.73
N ARG A 430 -1.01 9.53 -22.01
CA ARG A 430 -1.11 8.36 -22.89
C ARG A 430 0.25 7.70 -23.04
N PHE A 431 1.29 8.45 -23.35
CA PHE A 431 2.66 7.96 -23.49
C PHE A 431 3.18 7.31 -22.19
N LEU A 432 2.96 7.94 -21.03
CA LEU A 432 3.34 7.36 -19.74
C LEU A 432 2.57 6.07 -19.44
N THR A 433 1.25 6.04 -19.72
CA THR A 433 0.43 4.84 -19.52
C THR A 433 0.84 3.71 -20.47
N LEU A 434 1.18 4.04 -21.72
CA LEU A 434 1.75 3.10 -22.68
C LEU A 434 3.11 2.57 -22.19
N GLY A 435 3.98 3.44 -21.68
CA GLY A 435 5.27 3.04 -21.11
C GLY A 435 5.13 2.11 -19.92
N MET A 436 4.22 2.40 -18.98
CA MET A 436 3.89 1.51 -17.86
C MET A 436 3.39 0.15 -18.34
N THR A 437 2.45 0.15 -19.29
CA THR A 437 1.91 -1.08 -19.88
C THR A 437 2.99 -1.90 -20.59
N ALA A 438 3.88 -1.25 -21.33
CA ALA A 438 4.99 -1.88 -22.03
C ALA A 438 6.00 -2.50 -21.05
N ILE A 439 6.32 -1.83 -19.95
CA ILE A 439 7.19 -2.37 -18.90
C ILE A 439 6.57 -3.62 -18.26
N MET A 440 5.26 -3.60 -18.01
CA MET A 440 4.54 -4.75 -17.47
C MET A 440 4.51 -5.93 -18.45
N LEU A 441 4.24 -5.67 -19.73
CA LEU A 441 4.28 -6.68 -20.80
C LEU A 441 5.67 -7.29 -20.95
N LEU A 442 6.72 -6.45 -20.96
CA LEU A 442 8.10 -6.89 -21.04
C LEU A 442 8.48 -7.76 -19.84
N CYS A 443 8.09 -7.35 -18.63
CA CYS A 443 8.29 -8.14 -17.43
C CYS A 443 7.58 -9.50 -17.50
N LEU A 444 6.33 -9.52 -18.00
CA LEU A 444 5.57 -10.77 -18.21
C LEU A 444 6.31 -11.71 -19.18
N ILE A 445 6.88 -11.20 -20.28
CA ILE A 445 7.70 -12.00 -21.21
C ILE A 445 8.90 -12.62 -20.49
N TYR A 446 9.59 -11.89 -19.61
CA TYR A 446 10.74 -12.46 -18.88
C TYR A 446 10.36 -13.38 -17.71
N THR A 447 9.07 -13.61 -17.44
CA THR A 447 8.64 -14.68 -16.53
C THR A 447 8.81 -16.07 -17.16
N TYR A 448 8.79 -16.18 -18.49
CA TYR A 448 8.75 -17.45 -19.22
C TYR A 448 7.62 -18.41 -18.76
N SER A 449 6.54 -17.85 -18.19
CA SER A 449 5.35 -18.60 -17.77
C SER A 449 4.40 -18.78 -18.96
N ARG A 450 4.33 -20.01 -19.47
CA ARG A 450 3.43 -20.40 -20.57
C ARG A 450 1.96 -20.14 -20.23
N GLY A 451 1.56 -20.48 -19.00
CA GLY A 451 0.20 -20.22 -18.51
C GLY A 451 -0.13 -18.74 -18.49
N ALA A 452 0.83 -17.88 -18.12
CA ALA A 452 0.63 -16.43 -18.14
C ALA A 452 0.52 -15.88 -19.56
N TYR A 453 1.26 -16.43 -20.52
CA TYR A 453 1.13 -16.02 -21.93
C TYR A 453 -0.26 -16.33 -22.48
N VAL A 454 -0.72 -17.57 -22.30
CA VAL A 454 -2.06 -17.99 -22.76
C VAL A 454 -3.15 -17.21 -22.04
N GLY A 455 -3.03 -17.02 -20.72
CA GLY A 455 -3.95 -16.23 -19.92
C GLY A 455 -4.03 -14.77 -20.40
N LEU A 456 -2.88 -14.12 -20.66
CA LEU A 456 -2.86 -12.75 -21.18
C LEU A 456 -3.46 -12.68 -22.59
N MET A 457 -3.13 -13.63 -23.48
CA MET A 457 -3.71 -13.68 -24.83
C MET A 457 -5.22 -13.76 -24.78
N LEU A 458 -5.79 -14.62 -23.91
CA LEU A 458 -7.23 -14.70 -23.71
C LEU A 458 -7.79 -13.38 -23.16
N ALA A 459 -7.15 -12.79 -22.14
CA ALA A 459 -7.60 -11.52 -21.57
C ALA A 459 -7.60 -10.37 -22.61
N VAL A 460 -6.55 -10.25 -23.42
CA VAL A 460 -6.45 -9.22 -24.46
C VAL A 460 -7.43 -9.49 -25.59
N ALA A 461 -7.61 -10.76 -26.00
CA ALA A 461 -8.59 -11.13 -27.02
C ALA A 461 -10.02 -10.81 -26.58
N LEU A 462 -10.40 -11.18 -25.35
CA LEU A 462 -11.71 -10.84 -24.77
C LEU A 462 -11.89 -9.33 -24.65
N PHE A 463 -10.86 -8.61 -24.18
CA PHE A 463 -10.90 -7.15 -24.11
C PHE A 463 -11.13 -6.53 -25.50
N ALA A 464 -10.40 -6.99 -26.51
CA ALA A 464 -10.51 -6.52 -27.89
C ALA A 464 -11.92 -6.79 -28.45
N VAL A 465 -12.40 -8.03 -28.36
CA VAL A 465 -13.72 -8.45 -28.87
C VAL A 465 -14.86 -7.67 -28.20
N LEU A 466 -14.84 -7.56 -26.88
CA LEU A 466 -15.89 -6.88 -26.11
C LEU A 466 -15.86 -5.36 -26.32
N ARG A 467 -14.69 -4.78 -26.59
CA ARG A 467 -14.56 -3.34 -26.81
C ARG A 467 -14.90 -2.92 -28.23
N ASP A 468 -14.23 -3.53 -29.21
CA ASP A 468 -14.43 -3.27 -30.63
C ASP A 468 -13.84 -4.44 -31.45
N ARG A 469 -14.71 -5.17 -32.17
CA ARG A 469 -14.31 -6.29 -33.04
C ARG A 469 -13.19 -5.98 -34.03
N ARG A 470 -12.98 -4.71 -34.39
CA ARG A 470 -11.86 -4.29 -35.27
C ARG A 470 -10.50 -4.51 -34.62
N PHE A 471 -10.42 -4.48 -33.29
CA PHE A 471 -9.18 -4.78 -32.57
C PHE A 471 -8.77 -6.26 -32.67
N VAL A 472 -9.67 -7.16 -33.06
CA VAL A 472 -9.32 -8.55 -33.36
C VAL A 472 -8.34 -8.62 -34.53
N ILE A 473 -8.50 -7.75 -35.55
CA ILE A 473 -7.58 -7.69 -36.69
C ILE A 473 -6.19 -7.27 -36.21
N LEU A 474 -6.10 -6.25 -35.35
CA LEU A 474 -4.82 -5.84 -34.74
C LEU A 474 -4.21 -6.95 -33.88
N GLY A 475 -5.04 -7.71 -33.16
CA GLY A 475 -4.62 -8.88 -32.38
C GLY A 475 -4.04 -9.98 -33.26
N VAL A 476 -4.70 -10.31 -34.38
CA VAL A 476 -4.22 -11.30 -35.36
C VAL A 476 -2.92 -10.86 -36.00
N ILE A 477 -2.82 -9.59 -36.43
CA ILE A 477 -1.56 -9.04 -36.96
C ILE A 477 -0.46 -9.13 -35.91
N GLY A 478 -0.74 -8.71 -34.67
CA GLY A 478 0.21 -8.80 -33.56
C GLY A 478 0.70 -10.23 -33.33
N LEU A 479 -0.21 -11.21 -33.33
CA LEU A 479 0.11 -12.63 -33.18
C LEU A 479 1.02 -13.15 -34.30
N LEU A 480 0.73 -12.79 -35.56
CA LEU A 480 1.55 -13.16 -36.72
C LEU A 480 2.94 -12.50 -36.69
N MET A 481 3.07 -11.33 -36.05
CA MET A 481 4.33 -10.61 -35.92
C MET A 481 5.21 -11.12 -34.75
N LEU A 482 4.66 -11.87 -33.79
CA LEU A 482 5.40 -12.32 -32.60
C LEU A 482 6.70 -13.09 -32.92
N PRO A 483 6.76 -14.01 -33.91
CA PRO A 483 7.99 -14.75 -34.22
C PRO A 483 9.15 -13.86 -34.71
N PHE A 484 8.85 -12.66 -35.23
CA PHE A 484 9.86 -11.74 -35.75
C PHE A 484 10.37 -10.74 -34.70
N VAL A 485 9.67 -10.62 -33.57
CA VAL A 485 9.96 -9.63 -32.52
C VAL A 485 10.49 -10.29 -31.25
N LEU A 486 10.01 -11.51 -30.94
CA LEU A 486 10.38 -12.22 -29.72
C LEU A 486 11.70 -12.98 -29.88
N PRO A 487 12.53 -13.07 -28.82
CA PRO A 487 13.76 -13.86 -28.87
C PRO A 487 13.46 -15.37 -29.01
N PRO A 488 14.37 -16.16 -29.60
CA PRO A 488 14.19 -17.60 -29.80
C PRO A 488 13.81 -18.37 -28.53
N SER A 489 14.38 -18.00 -27.38
CA SER A 489 14.05 -18.58 -26.08
C SER A 489 12.56 -18.44 -25.70
N VAL A 490 11.94 -17.31 -26.04
CA VAL A 490 10.51 -17.07 -25.81
C VAL A 490 9.67 -17.88 -26.79
N ILE A 491 10.07 -17.93 -28.07
CA ILE A 491 9.40 -18.73 -29.10
C ILE A 491 9.43 -20.22 -28.72
N ASN A 492 10.57 -20.74 -28.27
CA ASN A 492 10.72 -22.13 -27.82
C ASN A 492 9.81 -22.46 -26.62
N ARG A 493 9.55 -21.48 -25.75
CA ARG A 493 8.59 -21.63 -24.65
C ARG A 493 7.14 -21.61 -25.14
N PHE A 494 6.81 -20.89 -26.20
CA PHE A 494 5.50 -20.95 -26.84
C PHE A 494 5.27 -22.28 -27.57
N THR A 495 6.24 -22.75 -28.35
CA THR A 495 6.12 -24.00 -29.10
C THR A 495 6.12 -25.23 -28.19
N SER A 496 6.77 -25.17 -27.02
CA SER A 496 6.74 -26.25 -26.04
C SER A 496 5.41 -26.42 -25.29
N ILE A 497 4.42 -25.52 -25.48
CA ILE A 497 3.08 -25.66 -24.87
C ILE A 497 2.43 -26.99 -25.27
N GLY A 498 2.59 -27.41 -26.53
CA GLY A 498 2.04 -28.67 -27.04
C GLY A 498 2.99 -29.87 -26.93
N ASN A 499 4.21 -29.67 -26.41
CA ASN A 499 5.18 -30.75 -26.34
C ASN A 499 4.97 -31.59 -25.06
N LEU A 500 4.41 -32.79 -25.24
CA LEU A 500 4.21 -33.76 -24.16
C LEU A 500 5.52 -34.41 -23.68
N SER A 501 6.66 -34.22 -24.35
CA SER A 501 7.97 -34.67 -23.84
C SER A 501 8.65 -33.66 -22.91
N ASP A 502 8.08 -32.46 -22.73
CA ASP A 502 8.59 -31.48 -21.77
C ASP A 502 8.38 -31.96 -20.33
N THR A 503 9.46 -32.00 -19.54
CA THR A 503 9.50 -32.50 -18.16
C THR A 503 8.47 -31.80 -17.26
N SER A 504 8.31 -30.48 -17.44
CA SER A 504 7.35 -29.68 -16.68
C SER A 504 5.88 -30.02 -17.00
N SER A 505 5.56 -30.34 -18.25
CA SER A 505 4.20 -30.71 -18.66
C SER A 505 3.84 -32.12 -18.17
N LEU A 506 4.76 -33.07 -18.31
CA LEU A 506 4.59 -34.43 -17.79
C LEU A 506 4.42 -34.46 -16.26
N TYR A 507 5.21 -33.66 -15.55
CA TYR A 507 5.07 -33.49 -14.10
C TYR A 507 3.67 -32.98 -13.70
N ARG A 508 3.14 -31.97 -14.39
CA ARG A 508 1.79 -31.46 -14.08
C ARG A 508 0.70 -32.49 -14.39
N ILE A 509 0.82 -33.22 -15.50
CA ILE A 509 -0.14 -34.28 -15.85
C ILE A 509 -0.15 -35.38 -14.78
N SER A 510 1.02 -35.83 -14.31
CA SER A 510 1.09 -36.84 -13.25
C SER A 510 0.46 -36.33 -11.95
N VAL A 511 0.71 -35.06 -11.61
CA VAL A 511 0.10 -34.41 -10.44
C VAL A 511 -1.41 -34.28 -10.57
N TRP A 512 -1.93 -33.94 -11.75
CA TRP A 512 -3.37 -33.85 -11.99
C TRP A 512 -4.05 -35.19 -11.86
N LEU A 513 -3.49 -36.24 -12.44
CA LEU A 513 -4.06 -37.59 -12.34
C LEU A 513 -4.11 -38.08 -10.89
N GLY A 514 -3.05 -37.85 -10.11
CA GLY A 514 -3.06 -38.15 -8.67
C GLY A 514 -4.08 -37.30 -7.90
N SER A 515 -4.15 -36.00 -8.21
CA SER A 515 -5.07 -35.07 -7.57
C SER A 515 -6.54 -35.39 -7.89
N LEU A 516 -6.84 -35.84 -9.11
CA LEU A 516 -8.19 -36.27 -9.49
C LEU A 516 -8.62 -37.54 -8.76
N LYS A 517 -7.71 -38.49 -8.53
CA LYS A 517 -7.99 -39.67 -7.70
C LYS A 517 -8.25 -39.28 -6.24
N LEU A 518 -7.44 -38.36 -5.70
CA LEU A 518 -7.68 -37.80 -4.37
C LEU A 518 -9.05 -37.09 -4.32
N ALA A 519 -9.39 -36.28 -5.33
CA ALA A 519 -10.69 -35.62 -5.42
C ALA A 519 -11.83 -36.65 -5.49
N GLN A 520 -11.67 -37.76 -6.22
CA GLN A 520 -12.67 -38.81 -6.33
C GLN A 520 -13.01 -39.45 -4.98
N ASP A 521 -12.04 -39.59 -4.08
CA ASP A 521 -12.27 -40.17 -2.75
C ASP A 521 -12.89 -39.17 -1.76
N TYR A 522 -12.70 -37.86 -1.96
CA TYR A 522 -13.11 -36.82 -1.01
C TYR A 522 -14.03 -35.73 -1.59
N TRP A 523 -14.59 -35.90 -2.79
CA TRP A 523 -15.37 -34.86 -3.48
C TRP A 523 -16.59 -34.32 -2.70
N PRO A 524 -17.29 -35.05 -1.80
CA PRO A 524 -18.47 -34.50 -1.13
C PRO A 524 -18.12 -33.38 -0.14
N SER A 525 -17.13 -33.62 0.73
CA SER A 525 -16.75 -32.71 1.83
C SER A 525 -15.44 -31.96 1.60
N GLY A 526 -14.59 -32.46 0.71
CA GLY A 526 -13.18 -32.11 0.64
C GLY A 526 -12.37 -32.65 1.82
N ILE A 527 -11.09 -32.30 1.84
CA ILE A 527 -10.11 -32.69 2.85
C ILE A 527 -9.72 -31.56 3.81
N GLY A 528 -10.24 -30.35 3.55
CA GLY A 528 -9.97 -29.16 4.34
C GLY A 528 -9.16 -28.10 3.59
N LEU A 529 -9.38 -26.85 4.00
CA LEU A 529 -8.82 -25.66 3.38
C LEU A 529 -7.29 -25.58 3.51
N GLY A 530 -6.61 -25.16 2.45
CA GLY A 530 -5.18 -24.87 2.45
C GLY A 530 -4.29 -26.06 2.05
N LEU A 531 -2.97 -25.80 2.07
CA LEU A 531 -1.98 -26.70 1.46
C LEU A 531 -1.62 -27.92 2.32
N GLU A 532 -1.71 -27.80 3.65
CA GLU A 532 -1.27 -28.87 4.56
C GLU A 532 -2.13 -30.14 4.50
N PRO A 533 -3.48 -30.06 4.41
CA PRO A 533 -4.30 -31.24 4.13
C PRO A 533 -3.89 -31.95 2.83
N PHE A 534 -3.62 -31.18 1.77
CA PHE A 534 -3.18 -31.72 0.49
C PHE A 534 -1.83 -32.44 0.63
N LYS A 535 -0.82 -31.80 1.24
CA LYS A 535 0.50 -32.41 1.45
C LYS A 535 0.44 -33.68 2.30
N LEU A 536 -0.50 -33.75 3.24
CA LEU A 536 -0.69 -34.93 4.09
C LEU A 536 -1.26 -36.12 3.31
N LEU A 537 -2.24 -35.90 2.43
CA LEU A 537 -2.99 -36.97 1.78
C LEU A 537 -2.49 -37.30 0.36
N TYR A 538 -2.04 -36.31 -0.40
CA TYR A 538 -1.62 -36.47 -1.79
C TYR A 538 -0.53 -37.53 -2.02
N PRO A 539 0.48 -37.73 -1.13
CA PRO A 539 1.49 -38.76 -1.33
C PRO A 539 0.93 -40.17 -1.61
N LYS A 540 -0.25 -40.51 -1.03
CA LYS A 540 -0.94 -41.80 -1.26
C LYS A 540 -1.45 -41.96 -2.70
N TYR A 541 -1.64 -40.84 -3.41
CA TYR A 541 -2.17 -40.77 -4.77
C TYR A 541 -1.11 -40.35 -5.80
N SER A 542 0.10 -40.03 -5.34
CA SER A 542 1.19 -39.58 -6.19
C SER A 542 1.58 -40.66 -7.20
N LEU A 543 1.68 -40.27 -8.46
CA LEU A 543 2.20 -41.13 -9.52
C LEU A 543 3.70 -40.87 -9.66
N ASN A 544 4.48 -41.93 -9.89
CA ASN A 544 5.94 -41.86 -10.07
C ASN A 544 6.69 -41.18 -8.90
N ALA A 545 6.17 -41.29 -7.67
CA ALA A 545 6.71 -40.61 -6.49
C ALA A 545 6.88 -39.08 -6.64
N ALA A 546 6.09 -38.45 -7.52
CA ALA A 546 6.13 -37.01 -7.73
C ALA A 546 5.68 -36.28 -6.47
N TYR A 547 6.61 -35.57 -5.82
CA TYR A 547 6.31 -34.69 -4.69
C TYR A 547 5.66 -33.39 -5.20
N ALA A 548 4.49 -33.04 -4.69
CA ALA A 548 3.76 -31.83 -5.06
C ALA A 548 3.17 -31.14 -3.83
N HIS A 549 3.27 -29.82 -3.79
CA HIS A 549 2.71 -29.00 -2.71
C HIS A 549 1.23 -28.62 -2.94
N HIS A 550 0.76 -28.77 -4.18
CA HIS A 550 -0.61 -28.49 -4.62
C HIS A 550 -0.85 -29.15 -5.97
N SER A 551 -2.10 -29.18 -6.41
CA SER A 551 -2.52 -29.82 -7.67
C SER A 551 -2.07 -29.09 -8.94
N HIS A 552 -1.50 -27.88 -8.86
CA HIS A 552 -1.17 -27.04 -10.05
C HIS A 552 -2.39 -26.77 -10.95
N ASN A 553 -3.60 -26.78 -10.37
CA ASN A 553 -4.84 -26.41 -11.03
C ASN A 553 -5.82 -25.93 -9.96
N ILE A 554 -6.22 -24.66 -10.01
CA ILE A 554 -7.06 -24.08 -8.96
C ILE A 554 -8.41 -24.80 -8.80
N TYR A 555 -8.97 -25.34 -9.89
CA TYR A 555 -10.28 -25.99 -9.88
C TYR A 555 -10.24 -27.36 -9.21
N ILE A 556 -9.20 -28.16 -9.52
CA ILE A 556 -8.96 -29.44 -8.87
C ILE A 556 -8.62 -29.19 -7.39
N GLN A 557 -7.76 -28.20 -7.11
CA GLN A 557 -7.41 -27.82 -5.73
C GLN A 557 -8.66 -27.44 -4.93
N LEU A 558 -9.52 -26.60 -5.47
CA LEU A 558 -10.72 -26.13 -4.78
C LEU A 558 -11.69 -27.29 -4.49
N LEU A 559 -11.88 -28.20 -5.45
CA LEU A 559 -12.70 -29.39 -5.24
C LEU A 559 -12.12 -30.28 -4.14
N ILE A 560 -10.79 -30.47 -4.09
CA ILE A 560 -10.13 -31.24 -3.04
C ILE A 560 -10.28 -30.55 -1.69
N GLU A 561 -10.04 -29.24 -1.59
CA GLU A 561 -10.06 -28.53 -0.32
C GLU A 561 -11.47 -28.38 0.26
N THR A 562 -12.45 -28.07 -0.58
CA THR A 562 -13.80 -27.63 -0.15
C THR A 562 -14.93 -28.57 -0.52
N GLY A 563 -14.63 -29.63 -1.28
CA GLY A 563 -15.65 -30.51 -1.85
C GLY A 563 -16.51 -29.80 -2.91
N ILE A 564 -17.57 -30.49 -3.32
CA ILE A 564 -18.49 -30.02 -4.37
C ILE A 564 -19.20 -28.74 -3.98
N ALA A 565 -19.50 -28.54 -2.69
CA ALA A 565 -20.18 -27.35 -2.22
C ALA A 565 -19.36 -26.09 -2.50
N GLY A 566 -18.07 -26.08 -2.18
CA GLY A 566 -17.22 -24.91 -2.40
C GLY A 566 -16.89 -24.71 -3.86
N PHE A 567 -16.69 -25.81 -4.60
CA PHE A 567 -16.54 -25.80 -6.05
C PHE A 567 -17.75 -25.13 -6.75
N VAL A 568 -18.97 -25.57 -6.45
CA VAL A 568 -20.19 -24.98 -7.03
C VAL A 568 -20.38 -23.53 -6.61
N MET A 569 -20.12 -23.18 -5.34
CA MET A 569 -20.23 -21.80 -4.86
C MET A 569 -19.23 -20.85 -5.52
N PHE A 570 -18.01 -21.31 -5.78
CA PHE A 570 -17.05 -20.54 -6.55
C PHE A 570 -17.55 -20.27 -7.98
N PHE A 571 -17.99 -21.28 -8.72
CA PHE A 571 -18.50 -21.07 -10.07
C PHE A 571 -19.78 -20.23 -10.10
N ALA A 572 -20.68 -20.38 -9.11
CA ALA A 572 -21.85 -19.53 -8.97
C ALA A 572 -21.46 -18.06 -8.74
N MET A 573 -20.49 -17.80 -7.87
CA MET A 573 -19.94 -16.46 -7.63
C MET A 573 -19.34 -15.87 -8.91
N ILE A 574 -18.53 -16.63 -9.65
CA ILE A 574 -17.94 -16.19 -10.93
C ILE A 574 -19.03 -15.93 -11.99
N ALA A 575 -20.03 -16.80 -12.12
CA ALA A 575 -21.14 -16.63 -13.06
C ALA A 575 -21.95 -15.36 -12.75
N VAL A 576 -22.26 -15.11 -11.48
CA VAL A 576 -22.96 -13.91 -11.03
C VAL A 576 -22.13 -12.65 -11.27
N TYR A 577 -20.82 -12.72 -11.03
CA TYR A 577 -19.89 -11.64 -11.34
C TYR A 577 -19.92 -11.29 -12.85
N TYR A 578 -19.73 -12.27 -13.75
CA TYR A 578 -19.77 -12.02 -15.19
C TYR A 578 -21.14 -11.55 -15.69
N LYS A 579 -22.23 -12.13 -15.18
CA LYS A 579 -23.60 -11.66 -15.47
C LYS A 579 -23.76 -10.18 -15.08
N THR A 580 -23.24 -9.79 -13.92
CA THR A 580 -23.28 -8.40 -13.44
C THR A 580 -22.42 -7.48 -14.31
N MET A 581 -21.25 -7.93 -14.76
CA MET A 581 -20.35 -7.15 -15.61
C MET A 581 -20.95 -6.92 -17.00
N LEU A 582 -21.49 -7.97 -17.63
CA LEU A 582 -22.16 -7.86 -18.92
C LEU A 582 -23.41 -6.97 -18.83
N ALA A 583 -24.26 -7.15 -17.82
CA ALA A 583 -25.44 -6.32 -17.63
C ALA A 583 -25.07 -4.83 -17.41
N GLY A 584 -24.01 -4.54 -16.66
CA GLY A 584 -23.53 -3.18 -16.47
C GLY A 584 -22.91 -2.57 -17.73
N PHE A 585 -22.16 -3.36 -18.49
CA PHE A 585 -21.57 -2.96 -19.77
C PHE A 585 -22.64 -2.48 -20.78
N TYR A 586 -23.73 -3.22 -20.95
CA TYR A 586 -24.81 -2.83 -21.87
C TYR A 586 -25.64 -1.63 -21.39
N LYS A 587 -25.66 -1.35 -20.07
CA LYS A 587 -26.44 -0.25 -19.49
C LYS A 587 -25.69 1.08 -19.44
N THR A 588 -24.36 1.06 -19.42
CA THR A 588 -23.57 2.28 -19.27
C THR A 588 -23.36 2.99 -20.60
N ARG A 589 -23.53 4.32 -20.61
CA ARG A 589 -23.15 5.19 -21.72
C ARG A 589 -21.75 5.80 -21.54
N ASP A 590 -21.14 5.63 -20.37
CA ASP A 590 -19.84 6.19 -20.06
C ASP A 590 -18.70 5.30 -20.61
N SER A 591 -17.96 5.83 -21.58
CA SER A 591 -16.89 5.08 -22.25
C SER A 591 -15.80 4.62 -21.29
N PHE A 592 -15.46 5.39 -20.25
CA PHE A 592 -14.42 5.00 -19.30
C PHE A 592 -14.89 3.82 -18.45
N THR A 593 -16.04 3.94 -17.80
CA THR A 593 -16.61 2.92 -16.91
C THR A 593 -16.88 1.63 -17.67
N SER A 594 -17.43 1.73 -18.90
CA SER A 594 -17.61 0.60 -19.81
C SER A 594 -16.28 -0.13 -20.10
N THR A 595 -15.24 0.62 -20.50
CA THR A 595 -13.93 0.04 -20.83
C THR A 595 -13.24 -0.56 -19.60
N PHE A 596 -13.37 0.09 -18.44
CA PHE A 596 -12.85 -0.40 -17.17
C PHE A 596 -13.52 -1.72 -16.76
N MET A 597 -14.84 -1.83 -16.89
CA MET A 597 -15.55 -3.09 -16.62
C MET A 597 -15.10 -4.22 -17.55
N ILE A 598 -14.94 -3.94 -18.85
CA ILE A 598 -14.39 -4.93 -19.80
C ILE A 598 -12.99 -5.36 -19.36
N ALA A 599 -12.12 -4.43 -18.98
CA ALA A 599 -10.76 -4.74 -18.54
C ALA A 599 -10.73 -5.64 -17.30
N VAL A 600 -11.48 -5.30 -16.26
CA VAL A 600 -11.51 -6.11 -15.04
C VAL A 600 -12.11 -7.49 -15.32
N ALA A 601 -13.17 -7.59 -16.13
CA ALA A 601 -13.76 -8.87 -16.53
C ALA A 601 -12.81 -9.73 -17.40
N SER A 602 -12.10 -9.11 -18.34
CA SER A 602 -11.19 -9.81 -19.26
C SER A 602 -9.90 -10.24 -18.56
N GLY A 603 -9.35 -9.39 -17.67
CA GLY A 603 -8.22 -9.76 -16.81
C GLY A 603 -8.58 -10.91 -15.87
N MET A 604 -9.78 -10.89 -15.28
CA MET A 604 -10.28 -12.02 -14.49
C MET A 604 -10.40 -13.30 -15.34
N ALA A 605 -10.79 -13.20 -16.61
CA ALA A 605 -10.94 -14.37 -17.48
C ALA A 605 -9.58 -14.99 -17.82
N GLY A 606 -8.58 -14.16 -18.15
CA GLY A 606 -7.21 -14.61 -18.37
C GLY A 606 -6.59 -15.23 -17.12
N TYR A 607 -6.83 -14.63 -15.96
CA TYR A 607 -6.41 -15.15 -14.66
C TYR A 607 -6.99 -16.54 -14.39
N LEU A 608 -8.31 -16.70 -14.55
CA LEU A 608 -9.01 -17.99 -14.38
C LEU A 608 -8.53 -19.03 -15.40
N ALA A 609 -8.28 -18.65 -16.66
CA ALA A 609 -7.73 -19.55 -17.66
C ALA A 609 -6.32 -20.03 -17.31
N GLN A 610 -5.46 -19.15 -16.79
CA GLN A 610 -4.17 -19.55 -16.26
C GLN A 610 -4.32 -20.53 -15.07
N GLY A 611 -5.39 -20.42 -14.28
CA GLY A 611 -5.71 -21.35 -13.20
C GLY A 611 -5.97 -22.79 -13.63
N MET A 612 -6.19 -23.04 -14.92
CA MET A 612 -6.25 -24.42 -15.44
C MET A 612 -4.89 -25.12 -15.40
N VAL A 613 -3.80 -24.35 -15.31
CA VAL A 613 -2.42 -24.87 -15.33
C VAL A 613 -1.58 -24.44 -14.14
N GLU A 614 -2.19 -23.75 -13.16
CA GLU A 614 -1.53 -23.36 -11.92
C GLU A 614 -2.52 -23.21 -10.76
N ASN A 615 -2.04 -23.37 -9.52
CA ASN A 615 -2.84 -23.09 -8.34
C ASN A 615 -2.76 -21.60 -7.96
N LEU A 616 -3.67 -20.79 -8.50
CA LEU A 616 -3.64 -19.32 -8.37
C LEU A 616 -3.70 -18.79 -6.93
N TRP A 617 -4.29 -19.55 -6.01
CA TRP A 617 -4.46 -19.15 -4.61
C TRP A 617 -3.35 -19.66 -3.69
N TYR A 618 -2.33 -20.30 -4.27
CA TYR A 618 -1.08 -20.61 -3.56
C TYR A 618 -0.41 -19.35 -3.01
N ASN A 619 -0.47 -18.23 -3.76
CA ASN A 619 0.08 -16.97 -3.32
C ASN A 619 -1.00 -16.00 -2.81
N ASN A 620 -0.88 -15.60 -1.54
CA ASN A 620 -1.85 -14.74 -0.88
C ASN A 620 -1.97 -13.33 -1.50
N LYS A 621 -0.91 -12.79 -2.14
CA LYS A 621 -0.99 -11.48 -2.83
C LYS A 621 -1.85 -11.57 -4.09
N VAL A 622 -1.74 -12.70 -4.80
CA VAL A 622 -2.57 -12.99 -5.98
C VAL A 622 -4.02 -13.23 -5.56
N LEU A 623 -4.25 -13.98 -4.48
CA LEU A 623 -5.59 -14.14 -3.88
C LEU A 623 -6.22 -12.80 -3.46
N LEU A 624 -5.47 -11.91 -2.80
CA LEU A 624 -5.97 -10.56 -2.48
C LEU A 624 -6.32 -9.77 -3.75
N THR A 625 -5.50 -9.90 -4.80
CA THR A 625 -5.75 -9.25 -6.10
C THR A 625 -7.06 -9.75 -6.72
N PHE A 626 -7.35 -11.05 -6.64
CA PHE A 626 -8.64 -11.60 -7.07
C PHE A 626 -9.83 -10.91 -6.39
N TRP A 627 -9.80 -10.77 -5.07
CA TRP A 627 -10.85 -10.09 -4.30
C TRP A 627 -10.97 -8.59 -4.66
N VAL A 628 -9.84 -7.90 -4.86
CA VAL A 628 -9.82 -6.50 -5.30
C VAL A 628 -10.42 -6.33 -6.68
N MET A 629 -10.18 -7.26 -7.60
CA MET A 629 -10.73 -7.20 -8.95
C MET A 629 -12.24 -7.47 -8.97
N LEU A 630 -12.74 -8.41 -8.16
CA LEU A 630 -14.18 -8.55 -7.93
C LEU A 630 -14.79 -7.25 -7.40
N ALA A 631 -14.15 -6.63 -6.40
CA ALA A 631 -14.61 -5.36 -5.84
C ALA A 631 -14.63 -4.23 -6.88
N PHE A 632 -13.59 -4.11 -7.71
CA PHE A 632 -13.50 -3.11 -8.78
C PHE A 632 -14.67 -3.22 -9.77
N GLY A 633 -15.03 -4.43 -10.17
CA GLY A 633 -16.19 -4.67 -11.03
C GLY A 633 -17.50 -4.22 -10.34
N MET A 634 -17.70 -4.61 -9.08
CA MET A 634 -18.91 -4.24 -8.34
C MET A 634 -19.02 -2.75 -8.04
N ILE A 635 -17.90 -2.07 -7.76
CA ILE A 635 -17.82 -0.62 -7.63
C ILE A 635 -18.21 0.05 -8.95
N ALA A 636 -17.63 -0.39 -10.08
CA ALA A 636 -17.96 0.17 -11.40
C ALA A 636 -19.46 0.03 -11.70
N LYS A 637 -20.05 -1.15 -11.42
CA LYS A 637 -21.50 -1.37 -11.55
C LYS A 637 -22.33 -0.45 -10.65
N ALA A 638 -21.91 -0.23 -9.41
CA ALA A 638 -22.62 0.64 -8.46
C ALA A 638 -22.50 2.13 -8.81
N LEU A 639 -21.50 2.53 -9.60
CA LEU A 639 -21.38 3.89 -10.12
C LEU A 639 -22.35 4.14 -11.28
N ILE A 640 -22.61 3.13 -12.13
CA ILE A 640 -23.57 3.25 -13.24
C ILE A 640 -25.00 3.50 -12.74
N SER A 641 -25.45 2.78 -11.71
CA SER A 641 -26.83 2.92 -11.22
C SER A 641 -27.15 4.32 -10.71
N LYS A 642 -26.16 5.00 -10.09
CA LYS A 642 -26.31 6.38 -9.63
C LYS A 642 -26.44 7.38 -10.77
N ASP A 643 -25.69 7.18 -11.84
CA ASP A 643 -25.70 8.12 -12.96
C ASP A 643 -27.02 8.06 -13.74
N ASN A 644 -27.70 6.90 -13.74
CA ASN A 644 -29.02 6.76 -14.36
C ASN A 644 -30.15 7.37 -13.51
N GLU A 645 -30.12 7.25 -12.18
CA GLU A 645 -31.09 7.91 -11.28
C GLU A 645 -31.04 9.45 -11.38
N VAL A 646 -29.88 10.03 -11.70
CA VAL A 646 -29.70 11.48 -11.87
C VAL A 646 -30.13 11.97 -13.25
N LEU A 647 -30.24 11.09 -14.25
CA LEU A 647 -30.69 11.43 -15.61
C LEU A 647 -32.20 11.27 -15.81
N GLU A 648 -32.90 10.60 -14.87
CA GLU A 648 -34.36 10.44 -14.86
C GLU A 648 -35.08 11.49 -13.99
N LEU A 649 -34.31 12.32 -13.27
CA LEU A 649 -34.75 13.53 -12.56
C LEU A 649 -34.39 14.77 -13.38
#